data_AF-A0A9E2GR24-F1
#
_entry.id   AF-A0A9E2GR24-F1
#
_cell.length_a   1.000
_cell.length_b   1.000
_cell.length_c   1.000
_cell.angle_alpha   90.00
_cell.angle_beta   90.00
_cell.angle_gamma   90.00
#
_symmetry.space_group_name_H-M   'P 1'
#
loop_
_entity.id
_entity.type
_entity.pdbx_description
1 polymer ?
#
loop_
_entity_poly.entity_id
_entity_poly.type
_entity_poly.pdbx_seq_one_letter_code
_entity_poly.pdbx_strand_id
1 'polypeptide(L)'
;MLSRFRKLPLHLLLTLVLALGAFTACSEDAAGDDDWGIDTPIEPDEERLGKADSAGTAGPPASADLSDTAVWEVKNQWEDRGTTEAKKSGMAWPANSGLNWDEKYALWVASMGLTPGWETSYQTFILKTPWGKELPAPRLECAEVAMFLRVTFASWYNLPFYLQAVDASGKIWFGHMGARNATGRYKTTPLYKTAYRDHTTKFAGKSNEYIIANWPKDDVLRSRAVGDGDTMTFLTGSGAQRGGHYFDEIFLNKRAGHFMRLILTYFGSVNLSSSMNTYNLKPEALRTGDLLLHRWQKVGIGHVMVVKTVTPLEGGNFEANIVSGSMPRRQPKYESATYTKDAFTTEDSGGPGENWDGDSYAALGGGLKRWRVAKNISGRWTNTWMAADESSWVNDTDLERIAARVAQLEDLLGEVDPATLRDAYRQMIDDARKHLKQYPASCSARTRREDAFAKLYALNASQFGQDQAATDRVERVFDDYVFAELVYQQSKTCCWNRSTSAMYQIIMDYNTGLQADTCADPVVFKNAAGGYETFRLFAEETGRGFMWANWSEDEPCPQRGVIDDTEAEHAAIAWCEVGETAPACTDAAEPNNAPTAATPLTSGSQSGLQICEADEDWFTFTTTGPFTVSIAFSHAVGDIDMQLLQNGAVVQTSQGSSDAETITGDAGTWSLRVYGYSGATGPYSLTLE
;
A
#
# COMPACT_ATOMS: atom_id res chain seq x y z
N MET A 1 11.41 76.59 2.10
CA MET A 1 10.29 76.16 1.26
C MET A 1 9.64 74.95 1.92
N LEU A 2 8.43 75.19 2.48
CA LEU A 2 7.35 74.30 2.93
C LEU A 2 7.69 72.95 3.58
N SER A 3 7.25 72.57 4.79
CA SER A 3 6.81 73.26 6.02
C SER A 3 6.85 72.21 7.15
N ARG A 4 7.27 72.63 8.35
CA ARG A 4 7.45 71.84 9.58
C ARG A 4 6.13 71.46 10.28
N PHE A 5 6.27 70.52 11.23
CA PHE A 5 5.61 70.34 12.55
C PHE A 5 4.79 69.04 12.70
N ARG A 6 5.22 68.00 13.42
CA ARG A 6 5.47 67.73 14.88
C ARG A 6 4.20 67.41 15.72
N LYS A 7 4.23 66.19 16.28
CA LYS A 7 3.78 65.69 17.62
C LYS A 7 2.40 65.02 17.79
N LEU A 8 2.50 63.80 18.34
CA LEU A 8 1.55 62.90 19.08
C LEU A 8 0.66 63.61 20.13
N PRO A 9 -0.47 63.03 20.65
CA PRO A 9 -0.43 61.91 21.63
C PRO A 9 -1.67 60.97 21.82
N LEU A 10 -1.45 60.05 22.77
CA LEU A 10 -2.18 58.97 23.48
C LEU A 10 -3.56 59.31 24.14
N HIS A 11 -4.47 58.31 24.27
CA HIS A 11 -5.38 57.94 25.42
C HIS A 11 -6.50 56.98 24.93
N LEU A 12 -6.57 55.69 25.29
CA LEU A 12 -7.09 55.02 26.52
C LEU A 12 -8.59 55.26 26.84
N LEU A 13 -9.47 54.27 26.61
CA LEU A 13 -10.53 53.85 27.57
C LEU A 13 -11.22 52.51 27.18
N LEU A 14 -11.76 51.85 28.20
CA LEU A 14 -12.05 50.42 28.37
C LEU A 14 -13.58 50.16 28.47
N THR A 15 -14.02 48.90 28.20
CA THR A 15 -15.23 48.16 28.72
C THR A 15 -16.63 48.60 28.21
N LEU A 16 -17.67 47.76 27.96
CA LEU A 16 -18.02 46.34 28.22
C LEU A 16 -19.30 45.93 27.40
N VAL A 17 -19.29 44.73 26.79
CA VAL A 17 -20.35 43.69 26.55
C VAL A 17 -21.81 44.07 26.21
N LEU A 18 -22.34 43.56 25.08
CA LEU A 18 -23.51 42.66 25.05
C LEU A 18 -23.69 41.93 23.70
N ALA A 19 -24.12 40.66 23.83
CA ALA A 19 -24.16 39.61 22.84
C ALA A 19 -25.30 39.70 21.82
N LEU A 20 -25.05 39.24 20.58
CA LEU A 20 -26.05 38.60 19.72
C LEU A 20 -25.34 37.61 18.80
N GLY A 21 -25.86 36.38 18.80
CA GLY A 21 -25.24 35.22 18.19
C GLY A 21 -25.20 35.27 16.66
N ALA A 22 -24.12 34.73 16.12
CA ALA A 22 -24.07 34.18 14.79
C ALA A 22 -23.66 32.71 14.94
N PHE A 23 -24.57 31.81 14.55
CA PHE A 23 -24.26 30.43 14.22
C PHE A 23 -23.12 30.46 13.20
N THR A 24 -21.90 30.18 13.66
CA THR A 24 -20.77 29.89 12.81
C THR A 24 -20.77 28.37 12.65
N ALA A 25 -20.97 27.93 11.40
CA ALA A 25 -20.78 26.57 11.00
C ALA A 25 -19.42 26.08 11.50
N CYS A 26 -19.39 24.87 12.06
CA CYS A 26 -18.18 24.20 12.52
C CYS A 26 -17.14 24.20 11.39
N SER A 27 -16.11 25.05 11.50
CA SER A 27 -14.86 24.79 10.82
C SER A 27 -14.21 23.59 11.50
N GLU A 28 -13.80 22.62 10.69
CA GLU A 28 -12.90 21.54 11.10
C GLU A 28 -11.56 22.14 11.52
N ASP A 29 -11.48 22.64 12.75
CA ASP A 29 -10.19 23.03 13.33
C ASP A 29 -9.41 21.74 13.61
N ALA A 30 -8.41 21.49 12.76
CA ALA A 30 -7.41 20.46 12.93
C ALA A 30 -6.84 20.50 14.35
N ALA A 31 -6.83 19.36 15.05
CA ALA A 31 -6.16 19.23 16.33
C ALA A 31 -4.68 19.60 16.13
N GLY A 32 -4.23 20.74 16.66
CA GLY A 32 -2.94 21.36 16.31
C GLY A 32 -1.73 20.43 16.40
N ASP A 33 -0.84 20.48 15.42
CA ASP A 33 0.30 19.56 15.27
C ASP A 33 1.18 19.48 16.53
N ASP A 34 1.68 18.27 16.81
CA ASP A 34 2.66 18.08 17.88
C ASP A 34 4.02 18.59 17.40
N ASP A 35 4.45 19.76 17.91
CA ASP A 35 5.81 20.25 17.67
C ASP A 35 6.79 19.66 18.69
N TRP A 36 7.62 18.72 18.21
CA TRP A 36 8.69 18.09 18.99
C TRP A 36 10.06 18.76 18.82
N GLY A 37 10.11 19.90 18.12
CA GLY A 37 11.33 20.65 17.79
C GLY A 37 12.24 19.93 16.80
N ILE A 38 11.72 18.94 16.08
CA ILE A 38 12.47 18.13 15.12
C ILE A 38 12.31 18.74 13.73
N ASP A 39 13.12 19.78 13.47
CA ASP A 39 13.09 20.52 12.20
C ASP A 39 14.09 19.99 11.16
N THR A 40 15.02 19.15 11.60
CA THR A 40 16.08 18.57 10.76
C THR A 40 15.70 17.16 10.33
N PRO A 41 15.98 16.78 9.06
CA PRO A 41 15.84 15.40 8.61
C PRO A 41 16.58 14.43 9.54
N ILE A 42 15.95 13.29 9.80
CA ILE A 42 16.55 12.18 10.53
C ILE A 42 17.11 11.20 9.50
N GLU A 43 18.44 11.16 9.42
CA GLU A 43 19.18 10.42 8.41
C GLU A 43 19.57 9.03 8.93
N PRO A 44 19.77 8.05 8.04
CA PRO A 44 20.35 6.77 8.44
C PRO A 44 21.71 6.97 9.10
N ASP A 45 21.95 6.24 10.20
CA ASP A 45 23.28 6.18 10.77
C ASP A 45 24.13 5.21 9.94
N GLU A 46 25.09 5.77 9.19
CA GLU A 46 26.05 5.04 8.38
C GLU A 46 27.43 4.90 9.08
N GLU A 47 27.56 5.30 10.35
CA GLU A 47 28.83 5.25 11.08
C GLU A 47 29.28 3.79 11.29
N ARG A 48 30.42 3.44 10.70
CA ARG A 48 30.98 2.09 10.78
C ARG A 48 31.96 1.97 11.95
N LEU A 49 31.61 1.18 12.96
CA LEU A 49 32.52 0.82 14.05
C LEU A 49 32.78 -0.70 14.07
N GLY A 50 34.02 -1.13 13.79
CA GLY A 50 34.45 -2.54 13.86
C GLY A 50 34.55 -3.26 12.51
N LYS A 51 34.54 -4.62 12.51
CA LYS A 51 34.73 -5.50 11.33
C LYS A 51 33.55 -5.52 10.33
N ALA A 52 33.00 -4.34 10.06
CA ALA A 52 32.29 -3.94 8.86
C ALA A 52 30.75 -3.77 8.89
N ASP A 53 29.95 -4.38 9.78
CA ASP A 53 28.46 -4.30 9.75
C ASP A 53 27.78 -3.61 10.96
N SER A 54 28.41 -2.59 11.56
CA SER A 54 27.82 -1.67 12.58
C SER A 54 27.22 -2.29 13.87
N ALA A 55 27.15 -3.61 13.97
CA ALA A 55 26.59 -4.34 15.11
C ALA A 55 27.45 -4.17 16.36
N GLY A 56 26.80 -4.17 17.52
CA GLY A 56 27.52 -4.00 18.78
C GLY A 56 27.83 -2.54 19.13
N THR A 57 27.39 -1.58 18.30
CA THR A 57 27.51 -0.15 18.61
C THR A 57 26.69 0.19 19.84
N ALA A 58 27.36 0.72 20.85
CA ALA A 58 26.74 1.08 22.11
C ALA A 58 25.71 2.21 21.93
N GLY A 59 24.44 1.89 22.13
CA GLY A 59 23.32 2.82 22.18
C GLY A 59 23.17 3.48 23.56
N PRO A 60 21.96 3.90 23.98
CA PRO A 60 21.73 4.58 25.25
C PRO A 60 22.14 3.75 26.48
N PRO A 61 22.50 4.39 27.62
CA PRO A 61 22.72 3.66 28.86
C PRO A 61 21.43 2.96 29.30
N ALA A 62 21.52 1.75 29.84
CA ALA A 62 20.35 0.99 30.31
C ALA A 62 19.60 1.69 31.46
N SER A 63 20.27 2.59 32.18
CA SER A 63 19.62 3.45 33.18
C SER A 63 18.61 4.44 32.58
N ALA A 64 18.60 4.64 31.25
CA ALA A 64 17.60 5.46 30.57
C ALA A 64 16.16 4.98 30.79
N ASP A 65 15.96 3.69 31.03
CA ASP A 65 14.66 3.07 31.29
C ASP A 65 13.98 3.63 32.56
N LEU A 66 14.81 4.14 33.49
CA LEU A 66 14.34 4.74 34.74
C LEU A 66 13.84 6.17 34.55
N SER A 67 14.20 6.83 33.44
CA SER A 67 13.85 8.23 33.20
C SER A 67 12.37 8.43 32.84
N ASP A 68 11.89 9.67 32.91
CA ASP A 68 10.51 10.04 32.58
C ASP A 68 10.20 9.95 31.08
N THR A 69 11.21 9.83 30.21
CA THR A 69 11.00 9.60 28.77
C THR A 69 10.66 8.16 28.44
N ALA A 70 10.80 7.21 29.36
CA ALA A 70 10.55 5.80 29.06
C ALA A 70 9.06 5.55 28.76
N VAL A 71 8.82 4.84 27.65
CA VAL A 71 7.51 4.55 27.07
C VAL A 71 6.92 3.29 27.72
N TRP A 72 7.70 2.21 27.78
CA TRP A 72 7.37 1.00 28.52
C TRP A 72 8.59 0.45 29.24
N GLU A 73 8.32 -0.28 30.32
CA GLU A 73 9.35 -0.99 31.08
C GLU A 73 9.76 -2.27 30.32
N VAL A 74 11.06 -2.56 30.27
CA VAL A 74 11.58 -3.82 29.73
C VAL A 74 11.56 -4.89 30.82
N LYS A 75 10.84 -5.99 30.57
CA LYS A 75 10.68 -7.11 31.51
C LYS A 75 11.11 -8.45 30.92
N ASN A 76 11.24 -8.53 29.61
CA ASN A 76 11.61 -9.73 28.87
C ASN A 76 12.78 -9.42 27.94
N GLN A 77 13.56 -10.43 27.58
CA GLN A 77 14.58 -10.36 26.54
C GLN A 77 14.13 -11.17 25.32
N TRP A 78 14.54 -10.76 24.12
CA TRP A 78 14.15 -11.46 22.88
C TRP A 78 14.48 -12.97 22.89
N GLU A 79 15.57 -13.35 23.56
CA GLU A 79 16.07 -14.72 23.69
C GLU A 79 15.37 -15.56 24.78
N ASP A 80 14.50 -14.97 25.59
CA ASP A 80 13.88 -15.68 26.70
C ASP A 80 12.96 -16.80 26.22
N ARG A 81 13.29 -18.04 26.61
CA ARG A 81 12.47 -19.25 26.37
C ARG A 81 11.81 -19.78 27.64
N GLY A 82 12.51 -19.68 28.77
CA GLY A 82 12.19 -20.40 30.01
C GLY A 82 11.59 -19.57 31.14
N THR A 83 11.49 -18.25 30.97
CA THR A 83 10.91 -17.34 31.99
C THR A 83 9.43 -17.61 32.20
N THR A 84 8.88 -17.18 33.35
CA THR A 84 7.45 -17.33 33.64
C THR A 84 6.57 -16.70 32.55
N GLU A 85 6.95 -15.52 32.06
CA GLU A 85 6.24 -14.87 30.96
C GLU A 85 6.42 -15.62 29.63
N ALA A 86 7.63 -16.08 29.30
CA ALA A 86 7.87 -16.82 28.06
C ALA A 86 7.11 -18.16 28.01
N LYS A 87 6.76 -18.76 29.15
CA LYS A 87 5.98 -20.00 29.21
C LYS A 87 4.46 -19.81 29.06
N LYS A 88 3.95 -18.57 29.08
CA LYS A 88 2.51 -18.34 28.89
C LYS A 88 2.10 -18.59 27.44
N SER A 89 0.87 -19.08 27.27
CA SER A 89 0.20 -19.08 25.97
C SER A 89 0.02 -17.66 25.46
N GLY A 90 0.01 -17.48 24.15
CA GLY A 90 -0.23 -16.18 23.51
C GLY A 90 -1.20 -16.29 22.36
N MET A 91 -1.15 -15.32 21.45
CA MET A 91 -2.09 -15.21 20.33
C MET A 91 -1.99 -16.35 19.33
N ALA A 92 -0.79 -16.89 19.14
CA ALA A 92 -0.46 -17.85 18.08
C ALA A 92 0.39 -19.04 18.58
N TRP A 93 0.51 -19.23 19.90
CA TRP A 93 1.32 -20.31 20.48
C TRP A 93 0.71 -20.85 21.78
N PRO A 94 0.85 -22.15 22.05
CA PRO A 94 0.41 -22.76 23.30
C PRO A 94 1.31 -22.38 24.48
N ALA A 95 0.85 -22.63 25.70
CA ALA A 95 1.70 -22.52 26.88
C ALA A 95 2.87 -23.52 26.81
N ASN A 96 4.03 -23.13 27.35
CA ASN A 96 5.26 -23.91 27.33
C ASN A 96 5.73 -24.31 25.92
N SER A 97 5.53 -23.46 24.91
CA SER A 97 5.92 -23.74 23.53
C SER A 97 7.43 -23.92 23.31
N GLY A 98 8.28 -23.52 24.27
CA GLY A 98 9.74 -23.53 24.14
C GLY A 98 10.30 -22.42 23.24
N LEU A 99 9.42 -21.59 22.68
CA LEU A 99 9.77 -20.54 21.73
C LEU A 99 10.34 -19.29 22.44
N ASN A 100 11.35 -18.69 21.81
CA ASN A 100 11.80 -17.34 22.19
C ASN A 100 10.81 -16.27 21.67
N TRP A 101 11.03 -15.01 22.01
CA TRP A 101 10.09 -13.95 21.64
C TRP A 101 10.16 -13.55 20.16
N ASP A 102 11.28 -13.80 19.48
CA ASP A 102 11.40 -13.51 18.05
C ASP A 102 10.67 -14.57 17.19
N GLU A 103 10.76 -15.84 17.57
CA GLU A 103 9.95 -16.93 17.01
C GLU A 103 8.44 -16.68 17.24
N LYS A 104 8.07 -16.14 18.41
CA LYS A 104 6.69 -15.75 18.70
C LYS A 104 6.23 -14.55 17.87
N TYR A 105 7.11 -13.59 17.58
CA TYR A 105 6.83 -12.49 16.66
C TYR A 105 6.52 -13.03 15.26
N ALA A 106 7.36 -13.94 14.75
CA ALA A 106 7.13 -14.60 13.46
C ALA A 106 5.78 -15.35 13.43
N LEU A 107 5.45 -16.12 14.46
CA LEU A 107 4.15 -16.81 14.56
C LEU A 107 2.97 -15.84 14.63
N TRP A 108 3.10 -14.73 15.35
CA TRP A 108 2.04 -13.72 15.42
C TRP A 108 1.78 -13.10 14.05
N VAL A 109 2.83 -12.68 13.33
CA VAL A 109 2.72 -12.16 11.96
C VAL A 109 2.09 -13.20 11.03
N ALA A 110 2.51 -14.46 11.10
CA ALA A 110 1.91 -15.56 10.32
C ALA A 110 0.41 -15.73 10.63
N SER A 111 0.04 -15.65 11.91
CA SER A 111 -1.33 -15.94 12.38
C SER A 111 -2.40 -14.91 12.00
N MET A 112 -2.00 -13.71 11.55
CA MET A 112 -2.96 -12.69 11.13
C MET A 112 -3.72 -13.18 9.90
N GLY A 113 -5.04 -13.34 10.03
CA GLY A 113 -5.91 -13.74 8.92
C GLY A 113 -5.96 -12.70 7.81
N LEU A 114 -6.41 -13.11 6.63
CA LEU A 114 -6.64 -12.21 5.49
C LEU A 114 -8.10 -11.74 5.49
N THR A 115 -8.33 -10.52 5.03
CA THR A 115 -9.65 -9.90 4.87
C THR A 115 -9.62 -9.01 3.64
N PRO A 116 -10.76 -8.79 2.93
CA PRO A 116 -10.85 -7.70 1.96
C PRO A 116 -10.43 -6.39 2.62
N GLY A 117 -9.61 -5.60 1.93
CA GLY A 117 -9.23 -4.28 2.40
C GLY A 117 -10.41 -3.31 2.30
N TRP A 118 -10.52 -2.45 3.31
CA TRP A 118 -11.56 -1.45 3.46
C TRP A 118 -11.46 -0.37 2.39
N GLU A 119 -12.49 -0.29 1.53
CA GLU A 119 -12.53 0.59 0.35
C GLU A 119 -11.36 0.33 -0.61
N THR A 120 -10.93 -0.93 -0.72
CA THR A 120 -9.89 -1.35 -1.67
C THR A 120 -10.34 -2.59 -2.44
N SER A 121 -9.67 -2.89 -3.56
CA SER A 121 -9.94 -4.08 -4.39
C SER A 121 -9.08 -5.30 -4.04
N TYR A 122 -8.21 -5.21 -3.03
CA TYR A 122 -7.24 -6.24 -2.69
C TYR A 122 -7.42 -6.75 -1.25
N GLN A 123 -6.75 -7.86 -0.92
CA GLN A 123 -6.74 -8.38 0.46
C GLN A 123 -5.69 -7.69 1.33
N THR A 124 -6.02 -7.50 2.60
CA THR A 124 -5.13 -7.05 3.67
C THR A 124 -5.15 -8.05 4.83
N PHE A 125 -4.38 -7.80 5.88
CA PHE A 125 -4.41 -8.63 7.09
C PHE A 125 -5.34 -8.04 8.17
N ILE A 126 -5.84 -8.90 9.05
CA ILE A 126 -6.53 -8.50 10.27
C ILE A 126 -5.55 -8.54 11.44
N LEU A 127 -5.39 -7.40 12.12
CA LEU A 127 -4.53 -7.30 13.29
C LEU A 127 -5.23 -7.95 14.48
N LYS A 128 -4.57 -8.94 15.09
CA LYS A 128 -5.01 -9.57 16.33
C LYS A 128 -4.21 -9.05 17.52
N THR A 129 -4.91 -8.58 18.55
CA THR A 129 -4.31 -8.09 19.80
C THR A 129 -4.23 -9.20 20.87
N PRO A 130 -3.38 -9.06 21.91
CA PRO A 130 -3.28 -10.04 23.00
C PRO A 130 -4.58 -10.24 23.77
N TRP A 131 -5.48 -9.26 23.70
CA TRP A 131 -6.77 -9.26 24.38
C TRP A 131 -7.91 -9.77 23.50
N GLY A 132 -7.62 -10.33 22.32
CA GLY A 132 -8.62 -10.92 21.42
C GLY A 132 -9.41 -9.91 20.59
N LYS A 133 -9.04 -8.63 20.64
CA LYS A 133 -9.59 -7.61 19.72
C LYS A 133 -8.97 -7.78 18.33
N GLU A 134 -9.80 -7.65 17.31
CA GLU A 134 -9.42 -7.70 15.90
C GLU A 134 -9.80 -6.39 15.20
N LEU A 135 -8.89 -5.86 14.39
CA LEU A 135 -9.13 -4.68 13.56
C LEU A 135 -8.53 -4.91 12.16
N PRO A 136 -9.13 -4.36 11.09
CA PRO A 136 -8.46 -4.27 9.80
C PRO A 136 -7.09 -3.61 9.95
N ALA A 137 -6.12 -3.95 9.09
CA ALA A 137 -4.81 -3.31 9.12
C ALA A 137 -4.93 -1.77 8.99
N PRO A 138 -4.06 -0.99 9.65
CA PRO A 138 -4.09 0.47 9.55
C PRO A 138 -3.61 0.94 8.17
N ARG A 139 -4.01 2.15 7.74
CA ARG A 139 -3.42 2.80 6.55
C ARG A 139 -2.07 3.42 6.91
N LEU A 140 -0.99 2.82 6.43
CA LEU A 140 0.39 3.19 6.74
C LEU A 140 1.28 3.12 5.48
N GLU A 141 2.41 3.81 5.49
CA GLU A 141 3.44 3.73 4.45
C GLU A 141 4.23 2.42 4.55
N CYS A 142 5.02 2.11 3.53
CA CYS A 142 5.73 0.83 3.43
C CYS A 142 6.62 0.50 4.66
N ALA A 143 7.55 1.40 5.03
CA ALA A 143 8.39 1.22 6.22
C ALA A 143 7.61 1.30 7.54
N GLU A 144 6.53 2.09 7.55
CA GLU A 144 5.69 2.24 8.73
C GLU A 144 5.02 0.94 9.13
N VAL A 145 4.57 0.12 8.18
CA VAL A 145 3.98 -1.20 8.46
C VAL A 145 4.97 -2.11 9.18
N ALA A 146 6.21 -2.15 8.71
CA ALA A 146 7.27 -2.94 9.32
C ALA A 146 7.55 -2.50 10.76
N MET A 147 7.77 -1.19 10.97
CA MET A 147 8.00 -0.62 12.30
C MET A 147 6.79 -0.82 13.21
N PHE A 148 5.58 -0.57 12.70
CA PHE A 148 4.33 -0.75 13.42
C PHE A 148 4.22 -2.16 13.99
N LEU A 149 4.43 -3.19 13.17
CA LEU A 149 4.37 -4.58 13.63
C LEU A 149 5.43 -4.88 14.70
N ARG A 150 6.69 -4.48 14.46
CA ARG A 150 7.79 -4.77 15.39
C ARG A 150 7.64 -4.05 16.73
N VAL A 151 7.34 -2.75 16.71
CA VAL A 151 7.16 -1.92 17.90
C VAL A 151 5.92 -2.35 18.69
N THR A 152 4.82 -2.65 17.99
CA THR A 152 3.58 -3.13 18.64
C THR A 152 3.84 -4.39 19.44
N PHE A 153 4.46 -5.41 18.81
CA PHE A 153 4.79 -6.65 19.50
C PHE A 153 5.76 -6.42 20.68
N ALA A 154 6.81 -5.63 20.47
CA ALA A 154 7.79 -5.31 21.51
C ALA A 154 7.14 -4.63 22.73
N SER A 155 6.23 -3.69 22.49
CA SER A 155 5.55 -2.96 23.57
C SER A 155 4.56 -3.82 24.35
N TRP A 156 3.80 -4.69 23.67
CA TRP A 156 2.83 -5.59 24.33
C TRP A 156 3.50 -6.61 25.24
N TYR A 157 4.72 -7.05 24.88
CA TYR A 157 5.46 -8.06 25.62
C TYR A 157 6.65 -7.51 26.40
N ASN A 158 6.74 -6.19 26.59
CA ASN A 158 7.77 -5.54 27.40
C ASN A 158 9.21 -5.93 26.97
N LEU A 159 9.45 -5.99 25.66
CA LEU A 159 10.75 -6.34 25.06
C LEU A 159 11.59 -5.07 24.82
N PRO A 160 12.93 -5.17 24.86
CA PRO A 160 13.80 -4.05 24.52
C PRO A 160 13.76 -3.79 23.01
N PHE A 161 13.59 -2.53 22.64
CA PHE A 161 13.58 -2.08 21.25
C PHE A 161 14.12 -0.66 21.15
N TYR A 162 14.92 -0.38 20.14
CA TYR A 162 15.17 0.97 19.67
C TYR A 162 15.63 0.96 18.21
N LEU A 163 15.33 2.04 17.49
CA LEU A 163 15.98 2.39 16.24
C LEU A 163 17.01 3.48 16.48
N GLN A 164 18.10 3.43 15.73
CA GLN A 164 19.18 4.40 15.72
C GLN A 164 19.20 5.16 14.41
N ALA A 165 19.47 6.46 14.50
CA ALA A 165 19.63 7.34 13.37
C ALA A 165 20.57 8.48 13.76
N VAL A 166 20.82 9.40 12.84
CA VAL A 166 21.58 10.63 13.11
C VAL A 166 20.78 11.87 12.69
N ASP A 167 21.00 12.97 13.39
CA ASP A 167 20.65 14.30 12.93
C ASP A 167 21.91 15.20 12.94
N ALA A 168 21.74 16.50 12.68
CA ALA A 168 22.85 17.46 12.73
C ALA A 168 23.55 17.55 14.11
N SER A 169 22.92 17.06 15.18
CA SER A 169 23.47 17.03 16.55
C SER A 169 24.15 15.70 16.91
N GLY A 170 24.05 14.68 16.04
CA GLY A 170 24.70 13.38 16.17
C GLY A 170 23.69 12.24 16.36
N LYS A 171 24.11 11.20 17.08
CA LYS A 171 23.32 9.98 17.27
C LYS A 171 22.05 10.21 18.08
N ILE A 172 20.97 9.65 17.56
CA ILE A 172 19.65 9.65 18.20
C ILE A 172 19.10 8.22 18.26
N TRP A 173 18.30 7.95 19.29
CA TRP A 173 17.72 6.65 19.57
C TRP A 173 16.26 6.77 19.95
N PHE A 174 15.39 6.09 19.21
CA PHE A 174 13.95 6.09 19.44
C PHE A 174 13.53 4.67 19.83
N GLY A 175 13.05 4.47 21.06
CA GLY A 175 12.69 3.14 21.53
C GLY A 175 11.89 3.11 22.82
N HIS A 176 11.95 1.98 23.51
CA HIS A 176 11.27 1.78 24.80
C HIS A 176 11.63 2.84 25.85
N MET A 177 12.84 3.42 25.77
CA MET A 177 13.33 4.51 26.62
C MET A 177 12.87 5.91 26.18
N GLY A 178 12.02 6.02 25.17
CA GLY A 178 11.63 7.25 24.50
C GLY A 178 12.64 7.68 23.43
N ALA A 179 12.52 8.92 22.96
CA ALA A 179 13.47 9.54 22.04
C ALA A 179 14.63 10.20 22.81
N ARG A 180 15.85 9.82 22.48
CA ARG A 180 17.07 10.20 23.23
C ARG A 180 18.24 10.52 22.31
N ASN A 181 19.16 11.33 22.82
CA ASN A 181 20.50 11.54 22.25
C ASN A 181 21.55 11.35 23.35
N ALA A 182 22.82 11.64 23.05
CA ALA A 182 23.92 11.45 24.00
C ALA A 182 23.74 12.24 25.32
N THR A 183 22.99 13.35 25.29
CA THR A 183 22.77 14.23 26.44
C THR A 183 21.53 13.86 27.27
N GLY A 184 20.66 12.98 26.78
CA GLY A 184 19.45 12.56 27.48
C GLY A 184 18.21 12.62 26.60
N ARG A 185 17.17 13.33 27.06
CA ARG A 185 15.93 13.55 26.30
C ARG A 185 16.26 14.25 24.98
N TYR A 186 15.77 13.72 23.87
CA TYR A 186 15.93 14.37 22.57
C TYR A 186 14.89 15.48 22.41
N LYS A 187 15.35 16.72 22.24
CA LYS A 187 14.51 17.90 21.96
C LYS A 187 13.31 18.01 22.93
N THR A 188 12.12 18.37 22.44
CA THR A 188 10.91 18.50 23.27
C THR A 188 10.04 17.25 23.28
N THR A 189 10.55 16.11 22.79
CA THR A 189 9.84 14.81 22.75
C THR A 189 9.25 14.42 24.11
N PRO A 190 8.11 13.71 24.22
CA PRO A 190 7.37 13.63 25.48
C PRO A 190 8.11 13.01 26.68
N LEU A 191 7.78 13.51 27.88
CA LEU A 191 8.03 12.80 29.14
C LEU A 191 6.91 11.78 29.35
N TYR A 192 6.97 10.64 28.65
CA TYR A 192 5.90 9.64 28.57
C TYR A 192 5.34 9.21 29.92
N LYS A 193 6.17 9.07 30.97
CA LYS A 193 5.70 8.61 32.29
C LYS A 193 4.66 9.55 32.91
N THR A 194 4.83 10.85 32.72
CA THR A 194 4.01 11.89 33.32
C THR A 194 2.95 12.44 32.35
N ALA A 195 3.27 12.48 31.05
CA ALA A 195 2.38 13.00 30.02
C ALA A 195 1.22 12.05 29.69
N TYR A 196 1.44 10.74 29.69
CA TYR A 196 0.45 9.77 29.22
C TYR A 196 0.25 8.59 30.18
N ARG A 197 -0.92 7.96 30.08
CA ARG A 197 -1.36 6.89 30.98
C ARG A 197 -0.96 5.50 30.48
N ASP A 198 -0.53 4.66 31.40
CA ASP A 198 -0.40 3.22 31.20
C ASP A 198 -1.51 2.51 31.97
N HIS A 199 -2.44 1.86 31.25
CA HIS A 199 -3.55 1.14 31.86
C HIS A 199 -3.31 -0.36 32.02
N THR A 200 -2.15 -0.89 31.61
CA THR A 200 -1.88 -2.34 31.63
C THR A 200 -2.12 -2.98 32.99
N THR A 201 -1.60 -2.38 34.08
CA THR A 201 -1.80 -2.87 35.46
C THR A 201 -3.26 -2.85 35.91
N LYS A 202 -4.06 -1.87 35.45
CA LYS A 202 -5.50 -1.78 35.78
C LYS A 202 -6.29 -2.99 35.26
N PHE A 203 -5.87 -3.53 34.12
CA PHE A 203 -6.53 -4.64 33.44
C PHE A 203 -5.85 -6.00 33.65
N ALA A 204 -4.77 -6.06 34.43
CA ALA A 204 -4.08 -7.30 34.74
C ALA A 204 -5.02 -8.33 35.40
N GLY A 205 -5.02 -9.56 34.89
CA GLY A 205 -5.84 -10.66 35.41
C GLY A 205 -7.34 -10.58 35.08
N LYS A 206 -7.79 -9.61 34.28
CA LYS A 206 -9.18 -9.54 33.78
C LYS A 206 -9.35 -10.42 32.54
N SER A 207 -10.58 -10.86 32.26
CA SER A 207 -10.89 -11.60 31.03
C SER A 207 -10.84 -10.67 29.81
N ASN A 208 -10.61 -11.23 28.63
CA ASN A 208 -10.55 -10.49 27.38
C ASN A 208 -11.86 -9.74 27.09
N GLU A 209 -13.01 -10.36 27.37
CA GLU A 209 -14.33 -9.76 27.20
C GLU A 209 -14.49 -8.53 28.10
N TYR A 210 -14.03 -8.61 29.34
CA TYR A 210 -14.05 -7.47 30.26
C TYR A 210 -13.15 -6.34 29.77
N ILE A 211 -11.94 -6.66 29.30
CA ILE A 211 -10.98 -5.67 28.82
C ILE A 211 -11.54 -4.94 27.59
N ILE A 212 -12.06 -5.68 26.61
CA ILE A 212 -12.66 -5.11 25.40
C ILE A 212 -13.86 -4.22 25.76
N ALA A 213 -14.76 -4.69 26.62
CA ALA A 213 -15.95 -3.92 27.03
C ALA A 213 -15.62 -2.64 27.82
N ASN A 214 -14.45 -2.57 28.45
CA ASN A 214 -14.04 -1.46 29.31
C ASN A 214 -12.78 -0.75 28.78
N TRP A 215 -12.53 -0.82 27.47
CA TRP A 215 -11.32 -0.29 26.86
C TRP A 215 -11.12 1.20 27.19
N PRO A 216 -9.97 1.60 27.77
CA PRO A 216 -9.72 3.00 28.10
C PRO A 216 -9.49 3.80 26.82
N LYS A 217 -10.05 5.02 26.76
CA LYS A 217 -9.91 5.95 25.63
C LYS A 217 -9.04 7.13 26.01
N ASP A 218 -8.14 7.52 25.12
CA ASP A 218 -7.33 8.73 25.21
C ASP A 218 -7.76 9.71 24.10
N ASP A 219 -8.58 10.71 24.46
CA ASP A 219 -9.16 11.64 23.48
C ASP A 219 -8.09 12.47 22.76
N VAL A 220 -6.96 12.75 23.42
CA VAL A 220 -5.83 13.45 22.80
C VAL A 220 -5.25 12.56 21.72
N LEU A 221 -4.88 11.31 22.04
CA LEU A 221 -4.36 10.38 21.05
C LEU A 221 -5.34 10.16 19.88
N ARG A 222 -6.63 10.01 20.16
CA ARG A 222 -7.68 9.76 19.16
C ARG A 222 -7.91 10.90 18.19
N SER A 223 -7.56 12.13 18.57
CA SER A 223 -7.70 13.31 17.71
C SER A 223 -6.55 13.49 16.72
N ARG A 224 -5.54 12.62 16.75
CA ARG A 224 -4.27 12.84 16.04
C ARG A 224 -4.07 11.94 14.82
N ALA A 225 -3.36 12.49 13.83
CA ALA A 225 -2.89 11.78 12.64
C ALA A 225 -1.43 11.34 12.77
N VAL A 226 -1.00 10.34 12.00
CA VAL A 226 0.42 10.06 11.75
C VAL A 226 0.96 11.01 10.67
N GLY A 227 0.17 11.22 9.61
CA GLY A 227 0.46 12.08 8.47
C GLY A 227 -0.67 12.03 7.46
N ASP A 228 -0.46 12.55 6.25
CA ASP A 228 -1.48 12.54 5.21
C ASP A 228 -1.81 11.12 4.71
N GLY A 229 -3.06 10.92 4.28
CA GLY A 229 -3.54 9.64 3.74
C GLY A 229 -3.89 8.57 4.79
N ASP A 230 -3.84 8.89 6.10
CA ASP A 230 -4.07 7.93 7.18
C ASP A 230 -5.53 7.81 7.65
N THR A 231 -6.51 8.31 6.88
CA THR A 231 -7.94 8.22 7.23
C THR A 231 -8.45 6.77 7.15
N MET A 232 -9.13 6.31 8.21
CA MET A 232 -9.62 4.95 8.43
C MET A 232 -11.09 4.98 8.87
N THR A 233 -12.00 5.09 7.90
CA THR A 233 -13.45 5.25 8.11
C THR A 233 -14.12 4.05 8.81
N PHE A 234 -13.46 2.87 8.83
CA PHE A 234 -13.89 1.71 9.60
C PHE A 234 -13.79 1.90 11.13
N LEU A 235 -13.05 2.92 11.60
CA LEU A 235 -12.96 3.22 13.03
C LEU A 235 -14.25 3.86 13.53
N THR A 236 -14.89 3.23 14.51
CA THR A 236 -16.14 3.72 15.10
C THR A 236 -15.92 4.52 16.40
N GLY A 237 -16.90 5.35 16.77
CA GLY A 237 -16.85 6.15 18.01
C GLY A 237 -16.13 7.50 17.85
N SER A 238 -16.06 8.26 18.95
CA SER A 238 -15.47 9.61 18.96
C SER A 238 -13.98 9.58 18.61
N GLY A 239 -13.51 10.41 17.68
CA GLY A 239 -12.10 10.49 17.30
C GLY A 239 -11.94 10.91 15.84
N ALA A 240 -10.71 11.20 15.43
CA ALA A 240 -10.43 11.71 14.07
C ALA A 240 -10.45 10.62 12.98
N GLN A 241 -10.67 9.35 13.35
CA GLN A 241 -10.59 8.20 12.43
C GLN A 241 -9.26 8.13 11.69
N ARG A 242 -8.16 8.46 12.37
CA ARG A 242 -6.78 8.49 11.84
C ARG A 242 -5.84 7.63 12.68
N GLY A 243 -4.54 7.62 12.38
CA GLY A 243 -3.57 6.73 13.00
C GLY A 243 -3.55 6.78 14.53
N GLY A 244 -3.71 7.97 15.14
CA GLY A 244 -3.82 8.09 16.59
C GLY A 244 -5.06 7.38 17.17
N HIS A 245 -6.22 7.50 16.52
CA HIS A 245 -7.42 6.75 16.89
C HIS A 245 -7.18 5.24 16.79
N TYR A 246 -6.54 4.77 15.71
CA TYR A 246 -6.18 3.36 15.58
C TYR A 246 -5.27 2.87 16.72
N PHE A 247 -4.25 3.64 17.08
CA PHE A 247 -3.32 3.27 18.16
C PHE A 247 -3.99 3.27 19.53
N ASP A 248 -4.92 4.19 19.78
CA ASP A 248 -5.74 4.17 21.00
C ASP A 248 -6.54 2.86 21.11
N GLU A 249 -7.04 2.32 20.00
CA GLU A 249 -7.82 1.09 19.98
C GLU A 249 -7.01 -0.20 20.24
N ILE A 250 -5.68 -0.16 20.16
CA ILE A 250 -4.82 -1.36 20.27
C ILE A 250 -3.80 -1.32 21.41
N PHE A 251 -3.57 -0.16 22.05
CA PHE A 251 -2.67 -0.05 23.19
C PHE A 251 -3.42 0.27 24.49
N LEU A 252 -3.31 -0.62 25.49
CA LEU A 252 -3.66 -0.28 26.88
C LEU A 252 -2.63 0.69 27.49
N ASN A 253 -1.36 0.56 27.13
CA ASN A 253 -0.34 1.55 27.46
C ASN A 253 -0.39 2.69 26.45
N LYS A 254 -1.09 3.79 26.75
CA LYS A 254 -1.27 4.92 25.82
C LYS A 254 0.04 5.63 25.49
N ARG A 255 1.07 5.48 26.34
CA ARG A 255 2.44 5.91 26.03
C ARG A 255 2.94 5.29 24.72
N ALA A 256 2.67 3.99 24.52
CA ALA A 256 3.07 3.28 23.31
C ALA A 256 2.35 3.81 22.06
N GLY A 257 1.07 4.20 22.18
CA GLY A 257 0.33 4.82 21.07
C GLY A 257 0.88 6.19 20.67
N HIS A 258 1.20 7.05 21.64
CA HIS A 258 1.87 8.33 21.36
C HIS A 258 3.29 8.15 20.81
N PHE A 259 4.02 7.14 21.29
CA PHE A 259 5.35 6.81 20.76
C PHE A 259 5.28 6.26 19.34
N MET A 260 4.27 5.44 19.02
CA MET A 260 4.04 4.93 17.68
C MET A 260 3.89 6.08 16.68
N ARG A 261 3.12 7.12 17.02
CA ARG A 261 3.06 8.32 16.17
C ARG A 261 4.44 8.94 15.95
N LEU A 262 5.18 9.20 17.03
CA LEU A 262 6.50 9.82 16.95
C LEU A 262 7.48 9.04 16.06
N ILE A 263 7.56 7.71 16.21
CA ILE A 263 8.51 6.92 15.43
C ILE A 263 8.10 6.83 13.95
N LEU A 264 6.81 6.69 13.65
CA LEU A 264 6.33 6.61 12.27
C LEU A 264 6.44 7.94 11.52
N THR A 265 6.37 9.08 12.23
CA THR A 265 6.56 10.41 11.62
C THR A 265 8.00 10.67 11.17
N TYR A 266 9.01 10.07 11.81
CA TYR A 266 10.42 10.43 11.58
C TYR A 266 11.33 9.33 11.07
N PHE A 267 10.92 8.07 11.15
CA PHE A 267 11.70 6.96 10.62
C PHE A 267 11.06 6.43 9.34
N GLY A 268 11.88 6.07 8.37
CA GLY A 268 11.45 5.57 7.07
C GLY A 268 12.33 4.45 6.55
N SER A 269 12.17 4.15 5.26
CA SER A 269 12.91 3.08 4.58
C SER A 269 14.42 3.29 4.59
N VAL A 270 14.88 4.55 4.54
CA VAL A 270 16.29 4.91 4.67
C VAL A 270 16.87 4.48 6.03
N ASN A 271 16.14 4.65 7.13
CA ASN A 271 16.65 4.25 8.44
C ASN A 271 16.65 2.72 8.58
N LEU A 272 15.71 2.03 7.94
CA LEU A 272 15.66 0.56 7.94
C LEU A 272 16.71 -0.08 7.01
N SER A 273 17.23 0.63 6.01
CA SER A 273 18.33 0.13 5.17
C SER A 273 19.68 0.11 5.91
N SER A 274 19.84 0.96 6.94
CA SER A 274 21.04 1.01 7.78
C SER A 274 21.23 -0.29 8.58
N SER A 275 22.49 -0.77 8.59
CA SER A 275 22.94 -1.92 9.38
C SER A 275 22.84 -1.72 10.91
N MET A 276 22.55 -0.49 11.37
CA MET A 276 22.26 -0.20 12.78
C MET A 276 20.90 -0.73 13.23
N ASN A 277 19.95 -0.87 12.31
CA ASN A 277 18.55 -1.19 12.60
C ASN A 277 18.14 -2.57 12.07
N THR A 278 18.67 -2.96 10.92
CA THR A 278 18.45 -4.29 10.32
C THR A 278 19.78 -4.92 9.91
N TYR A 279 19.77 -6.17 9.47
CA TYR A 279 20.98 -6.83 8.96
C TYR A 279 20.68 -7.80 7.83
N ASN A 280 21.67 -7.99 6.96
CA ASN A 280 21.55 -8.89 5.81
C ASN A 280 21.58 -10.36 6.25
N LEU A 281 20.83 -11.18 5.54
CA LEU A 281 20.74 -12.62 5.76
C LEU A 281 21.14 -13.40 4.51
N LYS A 282 21.60 -14.63 4.74
CA LYS A 282 21.62 -15.69 3.73
C LYS A 282 20.18 -16.03 3.29
N PRO A 283 19.93 -16.30 2.00
CA PRO A 283 18.60 -16.61 1.48
C PRO A 283 17.88 -17.76 2.19
N GLU A 284 18.59 -18.83 2.53
CA GLU A 284 18.04 -20.03 3.17
C GLU A 284 17.52 -19.77 4.60
N ALA A 285 17.87 -18.61 5.17
CA ALA A 285 17.44 -18.20 6.49
C ALA A 285 16.13 -17.40 6.49
N LEU A 286 15.53 -17.16 5.32
CA LEU A 286 14.27 -16.43 5.17
C LEU A 286 13.20 -17.03 6.10
N ARG A 287 12.51 -16.17 6.85
CA ARG A 287 11.36 -16.55 7.67
C ARG A 287 10.31 -15.45 7.76
N THR A 288 9.11 -15.82 8.19
CA THR A 288 8.06 -14.86 8.51
C THR A 288 8.53 -13.79 9.51
N GLY A 289 8.20 -12.53 9.27
CA GLY A 289 8.59 -11.38 10.07
C GLY A 289 9.91 -10.73 9.62
N ASP A 290 10.61 -11.33 8.66
CA ASP A 290 11.71 -10.68 7.94
C ASP A 290 11.19 -9.53 7.07
N LEU A 291 12.12 -8.71 6.60
CA LEU A 291 11.86 -7.57 5.72
C LEU A 291 12.51 -7.81 4.37
N LEU A 292 11.81 -7.41 3.32
CA LEU A 292 12.40 -7.19 2.00
C LEU A 292 12.46 -5.67 1.78
N LEU A 293 13.65 -5.18 1.43
CA LEU A 293 13.89 -3.75 1.22
C LEU A 293 14.31 -3.50 -0.23
N HIS A 294 13.59 -2.65 -0.96
CA HIS A 294 14.02 -2.17 -2.27
C HIS A 294 14.70 -0.82 -2.16
N ARG A 295 15.86 -0.68 -2.82
CA ARG A 295 16.67 0.53 -2.86
C ARG A 295 17.24 0.72 -4.25
N TRP A 296 16.80 1.78 -4.92
CA TRP A 296 17.26 2.18 -6.27
C TRP A 296 18.07 3.48 -6.28
N GLN A 297 18.19 4.14 -5.14
CA GLN A 297 18.95 5.38 -4.98
C GLN A 297 19.55 5.46 -3.57
N LYS A 298 20.69 6.13 -3.46
CA LYS A 298 21.39 6.34 -2.18
C LYS A 298 20.62 7.28 -1.26
N VAL A 299 20.17 8.41 -1.81
CA VAL A 299 19.37 9.41 -1.09
C VAL A 299 17.94 9.34 -1.61
N GLY A 300 16.96 9.32 -0.70
CA GLY A 300 15.55 9.21 -1.05
C GLY A 300 14.91 7.93 -0.57
N ILE A 301 13.61 7.81 -0.83
CA ILE A 301 12.76 6.76 -0.29
C ILE A 301 12.97 5.47 -1.07
N GLY A 302 13.11 4.35 -0.36
CA GLY A 302 12.96 2.98 -0.90
C GLY A 302 11.65 2.31 -0.45
N HIS A 303 11.42 1.07 -0.87
CA HIS A 303 10.22 0.30 -0.51
C HIS A 303 10.53 -0.76 0.56
N VAL A 304 9.67 -0.92 1.56
CA VAL A 304 9.82 -1.94 2.62
C VAL A 304 8.58 -2.82 2.66
N MET A 305 8.80 -4.12 2.58
CA MET A 305 7.76 -5.14 2.59
C MET A 305 8.03 -6.12 3.73
N VAL A 306 6.98 -6.60 4.38
CA VAL A 306 7.10 -7.55 5.50
C VAL A 306 6.78 -8.95 5.01
N VAL A 307 7.66 -9.90 5.26
CA VAL A 307 7.43 -11.32 4.96
C VAL A 307 6.33 -11.85 5.88
N LYS A 308 5.15 -12.12 5.31
CA LYS A 308 3.92 -12.51 6.01
C LYS A 308 3.87 -14.02 6.26
N THR A 309 4.29 -14.81 5.27
CA THR A 309 4.31 -16.27 5.32
C THR A 309 5.53 -16.79 4.57
N VAL A 310 6.09 -17.89 5.07
CA VAL A 310 7.08 -18.71 4.38
C VAL A 310 6.63 -20.16 4.55
N THR A 311 6.31 -20.80 3.43
CA THR A 311 5.77 -22.16 3.38
C THR A 311 6.82 -23.08 2.76
N PRO A 312 7.35 -24.06 3.50
CA PRO A 312 8.29 -25.03 2.94
C PRO A 312 7.67 -25.80 1.77
N LEU A 313 8.45 -26.02 0.72
CA LEU A 313 8.13 -26.87 -0.43
C LEU A 313 9.07 -28.09 -0.44
N GLU A 314 8.82 -29.02 -1.38
CA GLU A 314 9.71 -30.15 -1.60
C GLU A 314 11.12 -29.68 -2.05
N GLY A 315 12.13 -30.53 -1.84
CA GLY A 315 13.50 -30.24 -2.30
C GLY A 315 14.26 -29.18 -1.49
N GLY A 316 13.68 -28.62 -0.43
CA GLY A 316 14.29 -27.56 0.37
C GLY A 316 13.95 -26.14 -0.10
N ASN A 317 13.11 -26.02 -1.12
CA ASN A 317 12.55 -24.75 -1.58
C ASN A 317 11.46 -24.24 -0.64
N PHE A 318 11.03 -23.01 -0.85
CA PHE A 318 9.91 -22.42 -0.11
C PHE A 318 9.10 -21.46 -0.99
N GLU A 319 7.84 -21.29 -0.65
CA GLU A 319 7.02 -20.18 -1.12
C GLU A 319 7.01 -19.09 -0.06
N ALA A 320 7.03 -17.82 -0.45
CA ALA A 320 6.87 -16.70 0.46
C ALA A 320 5.76 -15.76 -0.03
N ASN A 321 5.07 -15.14 0.92
CA ASN A 321 4.20 -14.00 0.64
C ASN A 321 4.62 -12.82 1.49
N ILE A 322 4.55 -11.63 0.91
CA ILE A 322 4.78 -10.37 1.60
C ILE A 322 3.49 -9.57 1.77
N VAL A 323 3.52 -8.63 2.70
CA VAL A 323 2.58 -7.52 2.75
C VAL A 323 3.30 -6.21 2.42
N SER A 324 2.72 -5.43 1.49
CA SER A 324 3.28 -4.19 0.98
C SER A 324 2.43 -2.99 1.40
N GLY A 325 3.05 -1.97 2.02
CA GLY A 325 2.42 -0.64 2.18
C GLY A 325 2.56 0.19 0.90
N SER A 326 2.25 1.49 0.93
CA SER A 326 2.59 2.41 -0.17
C SER A 326 2.62 3.85 0.30
N MET A 327 3.18 4.72 -0.53
CA MET A 327 2.93 6.17 -0.50
C MET A 327 2.08 6.52 -1.74
N PRO A 328 0.96 7.26 -1.59
CA PRO A 328 0.29 7.65 -0.35
C PRO A 328 -0.07 6.46 0.55
N ARG A 329 -0.23 6.71 1.87
CA ARG A 329 -0.59 5.69 2.88
C ARG A 329 -1.80 4.87 2.44
N ARG A 330 -1.71 3.54 2.56
CA ARG A 330 -2.81 2.61 2.27
C ARG A 330 -2.82 1.43 3.23
N GLN A 331 -3.91 0.66 3.25
CA GLN A 331 -3.88 -0.62 3.97
C GLN A 331 -2.85 -1.55 3.30
N PRO A 332 -2.02 -2.28 4.06
CA PRO A 332 -1.04 -3.19 3.50
C PRO A 332 -1.70 -4.22 2.59
N LYS A 333 -1.22 -4.35 1.35
CA LYS A 333 -1.74 -5.35 0.41
C LYS A 333 -1.03 -6.66 0.69
N TYR A 334 -1.79 -7.73 0.80
CA TYR A 334 -1.25 -9.08 0.74
C TYR A 334 -0.93 -9.41 -0.71
N GLU A 335 0.34 -9.70 -0.98
CA GLU A 335 0.82 -9.95 -2.34
C GLU A 335 0.85 -11.45 -2.65
N SER A 336 0.64 -11.77 -3.93
CA SER A 336 0.74 -13.15 -4.43
C SER A 336 2.16 -13.69 -4.27
N ALA A 337 2.29 -15.02 -4.32
CA ALA A 337 3.59 -15.69 -4.31
C ALA A 337 4.46 -15.24 -5.50
N THR A 338 3.85 -15.06 -6.68
CA THR A 338 4.52 -14.55 -7.88
C THR A 338 5.10 -13.15 -7.67
N TYR A 339 4.27 -12.20 -7.22
CA TYR A 339 4.75 -10.84 -6.96
C TYR A 339 5.85 -10.85 -5.90
N THR A 340 5.71 -11.72 -4.90
CA THR A 340 6.71 -11.86 -3.85
C THR A 340 8.03 -12.37 -4.41
N LYS A 341 8.01 -13.44 -5.22
CA LYS A 341 9.21 -13.96 -5.89
C LYS A 341 9.87 -12.90 -6.75
N ASP A 342 9.08 -12.20 -7.55
CA ASP A 342 9.55 -11.09 -8.37
C ASP A 342 10.23 -10.01 -7.52
N ALA A 343 9.58 -9.55 -6.45
CA ALA A 343 10.14 -8.56 -5.54
C ALA A 343 11.47 -9.02 -4.90
N PHE A 344 11.63 -10.31 -4.60
CA PHE A 344 12.88 -10.84 -4.04
C PHE A 344 14.01 -10.96 -5.06
N THR A 345 13.71 -10.86 -6.35
CA THR A 345 14.64 -11.19 -7.44
C THR A 345 14.90 -10.03 -8.39
N THR A 346 14.35 -8.84 -8.10
CA THR A 346 14.71 -7.60 -8.79
C THR A 346 16.09 -7.09 -8.36
N GLU A 347 16.75 -6.31 -9.21
CA GLU A 347 18.01 -5.63 -8.90
C GLU A 347 17.87 -4.69 -7.69
N ASP A 348 16.72 -4.00 -7.54
CA ASP A 348 16.43 -3.12 -6.42
C ASP A 348 16.48 -3.83 -5.05
N SER A 349 16.38 -5.16 -5.03
CA SER A 349 16.56 -6.00 -3.83
C SER A 349 18.05 -6.27 -3.50
N GLY A 350 18.95 -5.42 -3.99
CA GLY A 350 20.39 -5.52 -3.72
C GLY A 350 21.10 -6.50 -4.66
N GLY A 351 20.69 -6.53 -5.92
CA GLY A 351 21.25 -7.37 -6.98
C GLY A 351 22.62 -6.91 -7.51
N PRO A 352 23.16 -7.62 -8.52
CA PRO A 352 24.49 -7.38 -9.07
C PRO A 352 24.63 -6.12 -9.94
N GLY A 353 23.53 -5.50 -10.38
CA GLY A 353 23.55 -4.35 -11.27
C GLY A 353 23.99 -3.04 -10.62
N GLU A 354 23.95 -1.99 -11.43
CA GLU A 354 24.13 -0.60 -11.02
C GLU A 354 22.86 0.19 -11.32
N ASN A 355 22.52 1.14 -10.45
CA ASN A 355 21.48 2.11 -10.75
C ASN A 355 21.99 3.14 -11.78
N TRP A 356 21.12 4.07 -12.15
CA TRP A 356 21.48 5.13 -13.10
C TRP A 356 22.67 6.00 -12.68
N ASP A 357 22.84 6.23 -11.38
CA ASP A 357 23.93 7.06 -10.84
C ASP A 357 25.28 6.31 -10.82
N GLY A 358 25.31 5.04 -11.25
CA GLY A 358 26.47 4.16 -11.20
C GLY A 358 26.73 3.57 -9.81
N ASP A 359 25.77 3.68 -8.88
CA ASP A 359 25.85 3.03 -7.59
C ASP A 359 25.42 1.56 -7.71
N SER A 360 26.23 0.63 -7.21
CA SER A 360 25.86 -0.78 -7.14
C SER A 360 24.62 -0.98 -6.24
N TYR A 361 23.61 -1.71 -6.73
CA TYR A 361 22.41 -2.02 -5.97
C TYR A 361 22.71 -2.71 -4.63
N ALA A 362 23.66 -3.64 -4.62
CA ALA A 362 24.14 -4.30 -3.41
C ALA A 362 24.66 -3.33 -2.33
N ALA A 363 25.15 -2.15 -2.72
CA ALA A 363 25.67 -1.13 -1.81
C ALA A 363 24.60 -0.15 -1.29
N LEU A 364 23.38 -0.16 -1.84
CA LEU A 364 22.31 0.78 -1.46
C LEU A 364 21.54 0.39 -0.19
N GLY A 365 21.88 -0.75 0.40
CA GLY A 365 21.28 -1.26 1.63
C GLY A 365 19.97 -2.02 1.43
N GLY A 366 19.64 -2.44 0.20
CA GLY A 366 18.47 -3.25 -0.15
C GLY A 366 18.60 -4.75 0.20
N GLY A 367 17.55 -5.50 -0.12
CA GLY A 367 17.45 -6.95 -0.08
C GLY A 367 16.77 -7.55 1.15
N LEU A 368 17.00 -8.85 1.35
CA LEU A 368 16.51 -9.59 2.51
C LEU A 368 17.20 -9.10 3.80
N LYS A 369 16.40 -8.64 4.75
CA LYS A 369 16.84 -8.08 6.03
C LYS A 369 16.08 -8.70 7.20
N ARG A 370 16.73 -8.70 8.37
CA ARG A 370 16.08 -9.00 9.65
C ARG A 370 16.35 -7.90 10.67
N TRP A 371 15.39 -7.70 11.57
CA TRP A 371 15.49 -6.74 12.66
C TRP A 371 16.68 -7.04 13.57
N ARG A 372 17.43 -6.00 13.92
CA ARG A 372 18.32 -6.09 15.09
C ARG A 372 17.48 -6.26 16.37
N VAL A 373 18.08 -6.89 17.36
CA VAL A 373 17.55 -7.01 18.72
C VAL A 373 18.41 -6.21 19.69
N ALA A 374 17.77 -5.43 20.55
CA ALA A 374 18.45 -4.67 21.58
C ALA A 374 18.81 -5.59 22.76
N LYS A 375 20.08 -5.61 23.15
CA LYS A 375 20.58 -6.33 24.33
C LYS A 375 21.28 -5.35 25.27
N ASN A 376 21.20 -5.60 26.57
CA ASN A 376 21.97 -4.83 27.55
C ASN A 376 23.38 -5.43 27.63
N ILE A 377 24.35 -4.76 27.01
CA ILE A 377 25.75 -5.16 26.98
C ILE A 377 26.54 -4.10 27.75
N SER A 378 27.19 -4.51 28.83
CA SER A 378 28.02 -3.61 29.66
C SER A 378 27.29 -2.35 30.14
N GLY A 379 26.01 -2.48 30.49
CA GLY A 379 25.19 -1.37 31.00
C GLY A 379 24.63 -0.44 29.91
N ARG A 380 24.74 -0.81 28.63
CA ARG A 380 24.22 -0.04 27.50
C ARG A 380 23.36 -0.91 26.59
N TRP A 381 22.24 -0.34 26.14
CA TRP A 381 21.43 -0.95 25.10
C TRP A 381 22.22 -0.96 23.79
N THR A 382 22.28 -2.13 23.17
CA THR A 382 23.11 -2.37 21.99
C THR A 382 22.35 -3.25 21.00
N ASN A 383 22.12 -2.74 19.80
CA ASN A 383 21.51 -3.48 18.70
C ASN A 383 22.50 -4.50 18.13
N THR A 384 22.05 -5.74 18.03
CA THR A 384 22.81 -6.89 17.52
C THR A 384 21.84 -7.93 16.96
N TRP A 385 22.26 -9.18 16.75
CA TRP A 385 21.42 -10.28 16.26
C TRP A 385 21.01 -11.24 17.39
N MET A 386 20.01 -12.06 17.11
CA MET A 386 19.73 -13.26 17.91
C MET A 386 20.91 -14.23 17.77
N ALA A 387 21.31 -14.90 18.85
CA ALA A 387 22.42 -15.86 18.81
C ALA A 387 22.18 -16.98 17.78
N ALA A 388 20.92 -17.41 17.61
CA ALA A 388 20.55 -18.40 16.60
C ALA A 388 20.73 -17.93 15.14
N ASP A 389 20.73 -16.61 14.91
CA ASP A 389 20.80 -16.03 13.57
C ASP A 389 22.24 -15.70 13.13
N GLU A 390 23.23 -15.83 14.02
CA GLU A 390 24.64 -15.48 13.74
C GLU A 390 25.22 -16.23 12.54
N SER A 391 24.84 -17.50 12.37
CA SER A 391 25.31 -18.31 11.23
C SER A 391 24.70 -17.91 9.88
N SER A 392 23.59 -17.18 9.91
CA SER A 392 22.84 -16.72 8.74
C SER A 392 23.13 -15.26 8.39
N TRP A 393 23.85 -14.55 9.25
CA TRP A 393 24.23 -13.17 9.06
C TRP A 393 25.18 -13.01 7.86
N VAL A 394 24.94 -11.94 7.09
CA VAL A 394 25.82 -11.46 6.02
C VAL A 394 26.26 -10.04 6.38
N ASN A 395 27.56 -9.81 6.29
CA ASN A 395 28.14 -8.49 6.54
C ASN A 395 27.67 -7.50 5.47
N ASP A 396 27.28 -6.28 5.84
CA ASP A 396 26.83 -5.24 4.89
C ASP A 396 27.92 -4.78 3.89
N THR A 397 29.19 -5.11 4.14
CA THR A 397 30.29 -4.86 3.19
C THR A 397 30.62 -6.04 2.29
N ASP A 398 30.01 -7.21 2.51
CA ASP A 398 30.15 -8.38 1.63
C ASP A 398 29.20 -8.22 0.43
N LEU A 399 29.50 -7.22 -0.42
CA LEU A 399 28.66 -6.82 -1.56
C LEU A 399 28.51 -7.96 -2.58
N GLU A 400 29.55 -8.78 -2.75
CA GLU A 400 29.51 -9.96 -3.64
C GLU A 400 28.46 -10.96 -3.14
N ARG A 401 28.48 -11.28 -1.84
CA ARG A 401 27.46 -12.18 -1.27
C ARG A 401 26.08 -11.54 -1.31
N ILE A 402 25.96 -10.23 -1.07
CA ILE A 402 24.67 -9.52 -1.11
C ILE A 402 24.07 -9.59 -2.52
N ALA A 403 24.86 -9.29 -3.56
CA ALA A 403 24.47 -9.34 -4.97
C ALA A 403 24.05 -10.75 -5.40
N ALA A 404 24.80 -11.78 -4.97
CA ALA A 404 24.52 -13.17 -5.32
C ALA A 404 23.19 -13.70 -4.75
N ARG A 405 22.58 -13.02 -3.76
CA ARG A 405 21.32 -13.48 -3.14
C ARG A 405 20.16 -13.50 -4.11
N VAL A 406 20.12 -12.59 -5.08
CA VAL A 406 19.03 -12.52 -6.06
C VAL A 406 18.93 -13.85 -6.83
N ALA A 407 20.05 -14.34 -7.37
CA ALA A 407 20.09 -15.62 -8.07
C ALA A 407 19.78 -16.80 -7.13
N GLN A 408 20.29 -16.77 -5.89
CA GLN A 408 20.00 -17.83 -4.91
C GLN A 408 18.51 -17.86 -4.50
N LEU A 409 17.87 -16.71 -4.38
CA LEU A 409 16.44 -16.60 -4.08
C LEU A 409 15.59 -17.03 -5.27
N GLU A 410 16.04 -16.78 -6.51
CA GLU A 410 15.38 -17.29 -7.72
C GLU A 410 15.28 -18.82 -7.71
N ASP A 411 16.34 -19.50 -7.28
CA ASP A 411 16.39 -20.97 -7.16
C ASP A 411 15.56 -21.51 -5.97
N LEU A 412 15.58 -20.81 -4.83
CA LEU A 412 14.94 -21.25 -3.58
C LEU A 412 13.43 -20.97 -3.55
N LEU A 413 13.00 -19.86 -4.15
CA LEU A 413 11.60 -19.50 -4.26
C LEU A 413 10.98 -20.34 -5.37
N GLY A 414 10.12 -21.27 -4.97
CA GLY A 414 9.59 -22.34 -5.83
C GLY A 414 9.07 -21.86 -7.19
N GLU A 415 9.10 -22.75 -8.17
CA GLU A 415 8.50 -22.48 -9.48
C GLU A 415 6.98 -22.35 -9.34
N VAL A 416 6.47 -21.19 -9.70
CA VAL A 416 5.03 -20.97 -9.83
C VAL A 416 4.62 -21.47 -11.22
N ASP A 417 3.52 -22.23 -11.28
CA ASP A 417 2.96 -22.70 -12.55
C ASP A 417 2.84 -21.55 -13.58
N PRO A 418 3.23 -21.74 -14.85
CA PRO A 418 3.21 -20.67 -15.85
C PRO A 418 1.87 -19.95 -16.02
N ALA A 419 0.73 -20.63 -15.86
CA ALA A 419 -0.57 -19.96 -15.96
C ALA A 419 -0.81 -19.04 -14.75
N THR A 420 -0.42 -19.49 -13.56
CA THR A 420 -0.48 -18.67 -12.34
C THR A 420 0.48 -17.47 -12.41
N LEU A 421 1.67 -17.63 -13.01
CA LEU A 421 2.58 -16.52 -13.29
C LEU A 421 1.94 -15.50 -14.24
N ARG A 422 1.29 -15.97 -15.31
CA ARG A 422 0.64 -15.12 -16.30
C ARG A 422 -0.47 -14.29 -15.67
N ASP A 423 -1.34 -14.92 -14.88
CA ASP A 423 -2.44 -14.23 -14.20
C ASP A 423 -1.93 -13.23 -13.16
N ALA A 424 -0.82 -13.53 -12.49
CA ALA A 424 -0.18 -12.59 -11.58
C ALA A 424 0.43 -11.37 -12.31
N TYR A 425 1.08 -11.55 -13.46
CA TYR A 425 1.59 -10.43 -14.25
C TYR A 425 0.46 -9.56 -14.80
N ARG A 426 -0.66 -10.16 -15.24
CA ARG A 426 -1.89 -9.44 -15.58
C ARG A 426 -2.42 -8.63 -14.41
N GLN A 427 -2.48 -9.22 -13.22
CA GLN A 427 -2.89 -8.51 -12.00
C GLN A 427 -1.95 -7.33 -11.68
N MET A 428 -0.64 -7.49 -11.87
CA MET A 428 0.34 -6.40 -11.68
C MET A 428 0.10 -5.24 -12.66
N ILE A 429 -0.16 -5.56 -13.94
CA ILE A 429 -0.53 -4.59 -14.97
C ILE A 429 -1.82 -3.85 -14.57
N ASP A 430 -2.85 -4.58 -14.15
CA ASP A 430 -4.14 -3.99 -13.77
C ASP A 430 -4.07 -3.13 -12.50
N ASP A 431 -3.27 -3.54 -11.52
CA ASP A 431 -3.01 -2.75 -10.32
C ASP A 431 -2.29 -1.44 -10.67
N ALA A 432 -1.31 -1.49 -11.58
CA ALA A 432 -0.62 -0.31 -12.08
C ALA A 432 -1.57 0.62 -12.85
N ARG A 433 -2.44 0.07 -13.72
CA ARG A 433 -3.50 0.82 -14.41
C ARG A 433 -4.46 1.50 -13.44
N LYS A 434 -4.98 0.76 -12.44
CA LYS A 434 -5.86 1.32 -11.41
C LYS A 434 -5.20 2.46 -10.64
N HIS A 435 -3.90 2.35 -10.36
CA HIS A 435 -3.15 3.44 -9.75
C HIS A 435 -3.03 4.65 -10.68
N LEU A 436 -2.76 4.46 -11.97
CA LEU A 436 -2.69 5.55 -12.97
C LEU A 436 -4.04 6.24 -13.18
N LYS A 437 -5.15 5.50 -13.06
CA LYS A 437 -6.52 6.07 -13.05
C LYS A 437 -6.74 7.06 -11.91
N GLN A 438 -6.02 6.91 -10.80
CA GLN A 438 -6.10 7.82 -9.66
C GLN A 438 -5.00 8.90 -9.69
N TYR A 439 -3.81 8.53 -10.14
CA TYR A 439 -2.58 9.33 -10.12
C TYR A 439 -1.84 9.24 -11.46
N PRO A 440 -2.36 9.89 -12.53
CA PRO A 440 -1.85 9.70 -13.89
C PRO A 440 -0.40 10.15 -14.11
N ALA A 441 0.18 10.96 -13.21
CA ALA A 441 1.57 11.38 -13.28
C ALA A 441 2.58 10.39 -12.64
N SER A 442 2.09 9.31 -12.01
CA SER A 442 2.94 8.37 -11.25
C SER A 442 3.86 7.54 -12.16
N CYS A 443 5.10 8.00 -12.35
CA CYS A 443 6.09 7.25 -13.14
C CYS A 443 6.42 5.89 -12.51
N SER A 444 6.38 5.77 -11.19
CA SER A 444 6.55 4.47 -10.52
C SER A 444 5.48 3.44 -10.96
N ALA A 445 4.25 3.88 -11.21
CA ALA A 445 3.21 2.99 -11.70
C ALA A 445 3.39 2.67 -13.18
N ARG A 446 3.87 3.63 -13.99
CA ARG A 446 4.19 3.39 -15.41
C ARG A 446 5.31 2.36 -15.55
N THR A 447 6.43 2.53 -14.86
CA THR A 447 7.55 1.57 -14.88
C THR A 447 7.13 0.20 -14.39
N ARG A 448 6.40 0.11 -13.26
CA ARG A 448 5.88 -1.20 -12.77
C ARG A 448 4.99 -1.90 -13.80
N ARG A 449 4.20 -1.16 -14.58
CA ARG A 449 3.38 -1.73 -15.66
C ARG A 449 4.25 -2.28 -16.78
N GLU A 450 5.23 -1.51 -17.24
CA GLU A 450 6.13 -1.94 -18.33
C GLU A 450 7.03 -3.11 -17.91
N ASP A 451 7.52 -3.13 -16.68
CA ASP A 451 8.27 -4.27 -16.11
C ASP A 451 7.41 -5.54 -16.09
N ALA A 452 6.12 -5.42 -15.73
CA ALA A 452 5.18 -6.54 -15.74
C ALA A 452 4.88 -7.01 -17.17
N PHE A 453 4.77 -6.10 -18.14
CA PHE A 453 4.68 -6.45 -19.56
C PHE A 453 5.93 -7.17 -20.07
N ALA A 454 7.13 -6.70 -19.74
CA ALA A 454 8.38 -7.35 -20.14
C ALA A 454 8.44 -8.81 -19.66
N LYS A 455 8.02 -9.06 -18.41
CA LYS A 455 7.90 -10.42 -17.84
C LYS A 455 6.82 -11.23 -18.52
N LEU A 456 5.65 -10.64 -18.78
CA LEU A 456 4.55 -11.27 -19.50
C LEU A 456 4.97 -11.68 -20.91
N TYR A 457 5.70 -10.84 -21.64
CA TYR A 457 6.24 -11.15 -22.96
C TYR A 457 7.21 -12.34 -22.91
N ALA A 458 8.16 -12.33 -21.97
CA ALA A 458 9.13 -13.42 -21.81
C ALA A 458 8.43 -14.75 -21.46
N LEU A 459 7.44 -14.71 -20.59
CA LEU A 459 6.64 -15.88 -20.20
C LEU A 459 5.79 -16.39 -21.37
N ASN A 460 5.07 -15.50 -22.05
CA ASN A 460 4.21 -15.85 -23.18
C ASN A 460 5.01 -16.44 -24.35
N ALA A 461 6.17 -15.88 -24.65
CA ALA A 461 7.06 -16.40 -25.68
C ALA A 461 7.61 -17.79 -25.34
N SER A 462 8.00 -18.02 -24.08
CA SER A 462 8.65 -19.28 -23.66
C SER A 462 7.66 -20.40 -23.33
N GLN A 463 6.50 -20.09 -22.75
CA GLN A 463 5.56 -21.09 -22.21
C GLN A 463 4.26 -21.20 -23.01
N PHE A 464 3.85 -20.15 -23.73
CA PHE A 464 2.55 -20.10 -24.40
C PHE A 464 2.63 -19.92 -25.92
N GLY A 465 3.83 -19.85 -26.50
CA GLY A 465 4.05 -19.70 -27.94
C GLY A 465 3.47 -18.40 -28.51
N GLN A 466 3.27 -17.38 -27.67
CA GLN A 466 2.76 -16.07 -28.04
C GLN A 466 3.93 -15.09 -28.14
N ASP A 467 4.12 -14.50 -29.33
CA ASP A 467 5.10 -13.43 -29.47
C ASP A 467 4.60 -12.13 -28.82
N GLN A 468 5.48 -11.13 -28.80
CA GLN A 468 5.21 -9.85 -28.16
C GLN A 468 4.03 -9.12 -28.79
N ALA A 469 3.95 -9.08 -30.13
CA ALA A 469 2.86 -8.43 -30.84
C ALA A 469 1.52 -9.13 -30.58
N ALA A 470 1.49 -10.46 -30.53
CA ALA A 470 0.30 -11.22 -30.15
C ALA A 470 -0.11 -10.94 -28.70
N THR A 471 0.85 -10.80 -27.79
CA THR A 471 0.58 -10.41 -26.40
C THR A 471 0.01 -8.99 -26.34
N ASP A 472 0.59 -8.03 -27.05
CA ASP A 472 0.10 -6.64 -27.10
C ASP A 472 -1.35 -6.56 -27.57
N ARG A 473 -1.71 -7.32 -28.63
CA ARG A 473 -3.09 -7.36 -29.15
C ARG A 473 -4.11 -7.94 -28.18
N VAL A 474 -3.68 -8.71 -27.17
CA VAL A 474 -4.59 -9.28 -26.18
C VAL A 474 -4.61 -8.45 -24.90
N GLU A 475 -3.45 -7.94 -24.50
CA GLU A 475 -3.23 -7.45 -23.14
C GLU A 475 -3.12 -5.93 -23.07
N ARG A 476 -2.63 -5.22 -24.11
CA ARG A 476 -2.48 -3.76 -24.07
C ARG A 476 -3.81 -3.08 -24.31
N VAL A 477 -4.06 -2.00 -23.56
CA VAL A 477 -5.25 -1.15 -23.71
C VAL A 477 -4.85 0.28 -24.03
N PHE A 478 -5.82 1.10 -24.47
CA PHE A 478 -5.59 2.48 -24.89
C PHE A 478 -4.86 3.33 -23.83
N ASP A 479 -5.23 3.18 -22.55
CA ASP A 479 -4.56 3.81 -21.41
C ASP A 479 -3.05 3.56 -21.38
N ASP A 480 -2.59 2.38 -21.83
CA ASP A 480 -1.18 2.03 -21.74
C ASP A 480 -0.31 2.92 -22.60
N TYR A 481 -0.86 3.37 -23.74
CA TYR A 481 -0.23 4.28 -24.67
C TYR A 481 -0.38 5.74 -24.22
N VAL A 482 -1.56 6.14 -23.75
CA VAL A 482 -1.79 7.51 -23.22
C VAL A 482 -0.88 7.78 -22.01
N PHE A 483 -0.65 6.77 -21.17
CA PHE A 483 0.24 6.84 -20.02
C PHE A 483 1.51 6.02 -20.23
N ALA A 484 2.12 6.11 -21.42
CA ALA A 484 3.39 5.46 -21.76
C ALA A 484 4.50 5.80 -20.75
N GLU A 485 5.46 4.89 -20.55
CA GLU A 485 6.53 5.08 -19.58
C GLU A 485 7.40 6.29 -19.88
N LEU A 486 7.79 6.98 -18.82
CA LEU A 486 8.69 8.12 -18.87
C LEU A 486 9.99 7.79 -18.14
N VAL A 487 11.11 8.25 -18.68
CA VAL A 487 12.41 8.13 -18.02
C VAL A 487 12.39 9.04 -16.78
N TYR A 488 12.36 8.44 -15.59
CA TYR A 488 12.08 9.13 -14.32
C TYR A 488 12.95 10.39 -14.11
N GLN A 489 14.27 10.24 -14.26
CA GLN A 489 15.24 11.32 -14.03
C GLN A 489 15.29 12.36 -15.15
N GLN A 490 14.57 12.14 -16.24
CA GLN A 490 14.50 13.05 -17.39
C GLN A 490 13.08 13.58 -17.60
N SER A 491 12.18 13.41 -16.62
CA SER A 491 10.76 13.74 -16.77
C SER A 491 10.18 14.40 -15.53
N LYS A 492 9.82 15.69 -15.63
CA LYS A 492 9.28 16.45 -14.48
C LYS A 492 7.84 16.06 -14.13
N THR A 493 7.12 15.38 -15.03
CA THR A 493 5.83 14.74 -14.71
C THR A 493 5.98 13.79 -13.52
N CYS A 494 7.12 13.10 -13.39
CA CYS A 494 7.33 12.10 -12.36
C CYS A 494 7.34 12.66 -10.92
N CYS A 495 7.57 13.96 -10.76
CA CYS A 495 7.60 14.64 -9.46
C CYS A 495 6.22 15.13 -9.01
N TRP A 496 5.16 14.86 -9.78
CA TRP A 496 3.83 15.44 -9.59
C TRP A 496 2.88 14.47 -8.88
N ASN A 497 3.08 14.31 -7.57
CA ASN A 497 2.32 13.38 -6.72
C ASN A 497 0.85 13.78 -6.52
N ARG A 498 0.47 15.02 -6.84
CA ARG A 498 -0.90 15.55 -6.67
C ARG A 498 -1.78 15.48 -7.93
N SER A 499 -1.38 14.71 -8.94
CA SER A 499 -2.28 14.39 -10.06
C SER A 499 -3.54 13.64 -9.57
N THR A 500 -4.66 13.80 -10.27
CA THR A 500 -5.98 13.31 -9.80
C THR A 500 -6.70 12.46 -10.83
N SER A 501 -7.70 11.70 -10.39
CA SER A 501 -8.59 10.95 -11.27
C SER A 501 -9.40 11.83 -12.23
N ALA A 502 -9.69 13.08 -11.85
CA ALA A 502 -10.32 14.04 -12.74
C ALA A 502 -9.40 14.44 -13.90
N MET A 503 -8.10 14.60 -13.64
CA MET A 503 -7.13 14.84 -14.70
C MET A 503 -7.01 13.63 -15.62
N TYR A 504 -6.99 12.41 -15.08
CA TYR A 504 -7.01 11.19 -15.88
C TYR A 504 -8.19 11.21 -16.87
N GLN A 505 -9.41 11.51 -16.41
CA GLN A 505 -10.59 11.56 -17.29
C GLN A 505 -10.47 12.63 -18.38
N ILE A 506 -9.96 13.82 -18.06
CA ILE A 506 -9.72 14.88 -19.03
C ILE A 506 -8.72 14.44 -20.11
N ILE A 507 -7.64 13.79 -19.70
CA ILE A 507 -6.57 13.30 -20.59
C ILE A 507 -7.10 12.20 -21.52
N MET A 508 -7.87 11.28 -20.96
CA MET A 508 -8.49 10.19 -21.73
C MET A 508 -9.52 10.73 -22.72
N ASP A 509 -10.42 11.62 -22.31
CA ASP A 509 -11.41 12.22 -23.19
C ASP A 509 -10.78 12.97 -24.37
N TYR A 510 -9.67 13.68 -24.13
CA TYR A 510 -8.92 14.34 -25.20
C TYR A 510 -8.43 13.31 -26.23
N ASN A 511 -7.77 12.25 -25.75
CA ASN A 511 -7.21 11.21 -26.61
C ASN A 511 -8.27 10.39 -27.33
N THR A 512 -9.36 10.04 -26.66
CA THR A 512 -10.52 9.37 -27.27
C THR A 512 -11.14 10.24 -28.35
N GLY A 513 -11.20 11.57 -28.16
CA GLY A 513 -11.64 12.50 -29.19
C GLY A 513 -10.77 12.48 -30.45
N LEU A 514 -9.47 12.18 -30.33
CA LEU A 514 -8.57 12.02 -31.49
C LEU A 514 -8.84 10.74 -32.28
N GLN A 515 -9.45 9.72 -31.66
CA GLN A 515 -9.76 8.45 -32.31
C GLN A 515 -11.08 8.47 -33.11
N ALA A 516 -11.83 9.57 -33.09
CA ALA A 516 -13.21 9.61 -33.58
C ALA A 516 -13.38 9.28 -35.08
N ASP A 517 -12.42 9.69 -35.92
CA ASP A 517 -12.51 9.54 -37.39
C ASP A 517 -11.44 8.61 -37.99
N THR A 518 -10.32 8.40 -37.28
CA THR A 518 -9.20 7.56 -37.72
C THR A 518 -8.45 7.07 -36.49
N CYS A 519 -7.78 5.92 -36.61
CA CYS A 519 -6.77 5.59 -35.62
C CYS A 519 -5.64 6.62 -35.70
N ALA A 520 -5.37 7.27 -34.57
CA ALA A 520 -4.31 8.26 -34.41
C ALA A 520 -3.40 7.84 -33.26
N ASP A 521 -2.12 8.17 -33.35
CA ASP A 521 -1.20 7.91 -32.24
C ASP A 521 -1.65 8.69 -30.99
N PRO A 522 -1.77 8.02 -29.82
CA PRO A 522 -2.16 8.69 -28.60
C PRO A 522 -1.16 9.76 -28.20
N VAL A 523 -1.66 10.90 -27.73
CA VAL A 523 -0.84 11.93 -27.11
C VAL A 523 -0.55 11.51 -25.68
N VAL A 524 0.72 11.16 -25.44
CA VAL A 524 1.21 10.75 -24.12
C VAL A 524 1.06 11.90 -23.12
N PHE A 525 0.51 11.60 -21.94
CA PHE A 525 0.50 12.56 -20.84
C PHE A 525 1.90 12.72 -20.25
N LYS A 526 2.56 13.81 -20.66
CA LYS A 526 3.88 14.25 -20.22
C LYS A 526 4.03 15.76 -20.38
N ASN A 527 5.06 16.35 -19.80
CA ASN A 527 5.41 17.74 -20.08
C ASN A 527 6.04 17.84 -21.48
N ALA A 528 5.44 18.64 -22.35
CA ALA A 528 5.90 18.85 -23.73
C ALA A 528 5.78 20.32 -24.12
N ALA A 529 6.74 20.83 -24.89
CA ALA A 529 6.90 22.22 -25.26
C ALA A 529 6.86 23.18 -24.04
N GLY A 530 7.40 22.73 -22.90
CA GLY A 530 7.50 23.53 -21.68
C GLY A 530 6.27 23.51 -20.76
N GLY A 531 5.22 22.74 -21.05
CA GLY A 531 4.09 22.60 -20.13
C GLY A 531 3.14 21.43 -20.41
N TYR A 532 1.94 21.53 -19.85
CA TYR A 532 0.84 20.57 -20.02
C TYR A 532 -0.35 21.21 -20.74
N GLU A 533 -0.07 22.20 -21.58
CA GLU A 533 -1.06 23.10 -22.18
C GLU A 533 -2.11 22.35 -23.00
N THR A 534 -1.73 21.30 -23.72
CA THR A 534 -2.66 20.47 -24.51
C THR A 534 -3.87 20.03 -23.69
N PHE A 535 -3.63 19.40 -22.54
CA PHE A 535 -4.70 18.88 -21.68
C PHE A 535 -5.33 19.96 -20.80
N ARG A 536 -4.52 20.93 -20.33
CA ARG A 536 -5.00 22.06 -19.53
C ARG A 536 -6.01 22.92 -20.31
N LEU A 537 -5.68 23.26 -21.56
CA LEU A 537 -6.58 24.04 -22.44
C LEU A 537 -7.83 23.25 -22.80
N PHE A 538 -7.70 21.95 -23.08
CA PHE A 538 -8.87 21.08 -23.30
C PHE A 538 -9.79 21.02 -22.07
N ALA A 539 -9.22 20.97 -20.86
CA ALA A 539 -9.99 21.08 -19.62
C ALA A 539 -10.78 22.40 -19.57
N GLU A 540 -10.14 23.53 -19.89
CA GLU A 540 -10.81 24.84 -19.92
C GLU A 540 -11.92 24.91 -20.97
N GLU A 541 -11.65 24.44 -22.19
CA GLU A 541 -12.60 24.42 -23.30
C GLU A 541 -13.85 23.58 -22.98
N THR A 542 -13.66 22.46 -22.30
CA THR A 542 -14.75 21.58 -21.86
C THR A 542 -15.41 22.01 -20.54
N GLY A 543 -15.04 23.18 -20.00
CA GLY A 543 -15.61 23.72 -18.75
C GLY A 543 -15.12 23.03 -17.47
N ARG A 544 -14.09 22.18 -17.57
CA ARG A 544 -13.49 21.38 -16.49
C ARG A 544 -12.15 21.93 -15.99
N GLY A 545 -11.77 23.15 -16.39
CA GLY A 545 -10.49 23.76 -15.99
C GLY A 545 -10.26 23.81 -14.48
N PHE A 546 -11.33 23.94 -13.68
CA PHE A 546 -11.25 23.91 -12.21
C PHE A 546 -10.86 22.54 -11.63
N MET A 547 -10.99 21.46 -12.40
CA MET A 547 -10.59 20.11 -12.03
C MET A 547 -9.13 19.81 -12.42
N TRP A 548 -8.50 20.68 -13.21
CA TRP A 548 -7.10 20.55 -13.58
C TRP A 548 -6.21 21.09 -12.47
N ALA A 549 -5.42 20.21 -11.84
CA ALA A 549 -4.41 20.66 -10.90
C ALA A 549 -3.24 21.31 -11.66
N ASN A 550 -2.63 22.34 -11.07
CA ASN A 550 -1.36 22.85 -11.59
C ASN A 550 -0.23 21.91 -11.18
N TRP A 551 0.80 21.82 -12.04
CA TRP A 551 2.02 21.10 -11.69
C TRP A 551 2.66 21.70 -10.45
N SER A 552 3.11 20.83 -9.55
CA SER A 552 3.86 21.18 -8.35
C SER A 552 5.04 20.22 -8.17
N GLU A 553 6.13 20.74 -7.59
CA GLU A 553 7.25 19.94 -7.10
C GLU A 553 6.83 19.33 -5.75
N ASP A 554 6.15 18.18 -5.80
CA ASP A 554 5.61 17.52 -4.61
C ASP A 554 6.66 16.67 -3.86
N GLU A 555 7.80 16.47 -4.50
CA GLU A 555 9.00 15.81 -3.97
C GLU A 555 10.25 16.49 -4.55
N PRO A 556 11.45 16.32 -3.95
CA PRO A 556 12.68 16.84 -4.54
C PRO A 556 12.82 16.42 -6.01
N CYS A 557 12.80 17.39 -6.92
CA CYS A 557 12.72 17.14 -8.36
C CYS A 557 13.94 17.72 -9.09
N PRO A 558 15.05 16.98 -9.20
CA PRO A 558 16.22 17.39 -9.98
C PRO A 558 15.87 17.79 -11.43
N GLN A 559 14.88 17.11 -12.00
CA GLN A 559 14.40 17.28 -13.37
C GLN A 559 13.36 18.40 -13.54
N ARG A 560 13.09 19.23 -12.52
CA ARG A 560 12.14 20.36 -12.60
C ARG A 560 12.41 21.34 -13.76
N GLY A 561 13.67 21.45 -14.17
CA GLY A 561 14.12 22.36 -15.23
C GLY A 561 14.02 21.77 -16.64
N VAL A 562 13.58 20.52 -16.79
CA VAL A 562 13.45 19.87 -18.10
C VAL A 562 12.31 20.54 -18.90
N ILE A 563 12.61 20.84 -20.16
CA ILE A 563 11.66 21.48 -21.09
C ILE A 563 10.66 20.45 -21.62
N ASP A 564 11.14 19.27 -21.98
CA ASP A 564 10.37 18.16 -22.53
C ASP A 564 10.69 16.87 -21.79
N ASP A 565 9.66 16.20 -21.30
CA ASP A 565 9.80 14.90 -20.67
C ASP A 565 10.16 13.83 -21.71
N THR A 566 10.98 12.89 -21.27
CA THR A 566 11.52 11.83 -22.11
C THR A 566 10.70 10.55 -21.92
N GLU A 567 10.12 10.05 -22.99
CA GLU A 567 9.50 8.72 -23.02
C GLU A 567 10.59 7.65 -22.98
N ALA A 568 10.35 6.57 -22.23
CA ALA A 568 11.22 5.41 -22.27
C ALA A 568 11.02 4.63 -23.59
N GLU A 569 12.05 3.92 -24.04
CA GLU A 569 11.88 2.99 -25.16
C GLU A 569 10.98 1.84 -24.73
N HIS A 570 9.77 1.77 -25.29
CA HIS A 570 8.86 0.67 -25.05
C HIS A 570 8.89 -0.33 -26.20
N ALA A 571 8.84 -1.61 -25.86
CA ALA A 571 8.84 -2.67 -26.87
C ALA A 571 7.51 -2.76 -27.62
N ALA A 572 6.41 -2.28 -27.01
CA ALA A 572 5.04 -2.45 -27.51
C ALA A 572 4.87 -2.01 -28.97
N ILE A 573 4.07 -2.77 -29.74
CA ILE A 573 3.66 -2.36 -31.09
C ILE A 573 2.86 -1.04 -31.05
N ALA A 574 2.83 -0.30 -32.16
CA ALA A 574 2.09 0.97 -32.20
C ALA A 574 0.60 0.76 -31.89
N TRP A 575 -0.06 1.75 -31.27
CA TRP A 575 -1.48 1.67 -30.90
C TRP A 575 -2.35 1.22 -32.08
N CYS A 576 -2.14 1.80 -33.26
CA CYS A 576 -2.90 1.45 -34.46
C CYS A 576 -2.60 0.05 -35.02
N GLU A 577 -1.54 -0.62 -34.55
CA GLU A 577 -1.18 -2.00 -34.91
C GLU A 577 -1.64 -3.03 -33.88
N VAL A 578 -2.00 -2.59 -32.66
CA VAL A 578 -2.80 -3.41 -31.73
C VAL A 578 -4.08 -3.85 -32.45
N GLY A 579 -4.63 -2.95 -33.27
CA GLY A 579 -5.87 -3.19 -34.01
C GLY A 579 -7.05 -3.30 -33.05
N GLU A 580 -8.26 -3.09 -33.55
CA GLU A 580 -9.45 -3.46 -32.80
C GLU A 580 -9.48 -4.99 -32.63
N THR A 581 -8.91 -5.47 -31.54
CA THR A 581 -9.09 -6.83 -31.02
C THR A 581 -10.01 -6.83 -29.79
N ALA A 582 -10.96 -5.90 -29.74
CA ALA A 582 -12.28 -6.35 -29.35
C ALA A 582 -12.84 -7.05 -30.61
N PRO A 583 -13.21 -8.34 -30.57
CA PRO A 583 -14.25 -8.79 -31.49
C PRO A 583 -15.37 -7.76 -31.31
N ALA A 584 -15.84 -7.14 -32.40
CA ALA A 584 -17.06 -6.36 -32.32
C ALA A 584 -18.08 -7.23 -31.56
N CYS A 585 -18.70 -6.68 -30.50
CA CYS A 585 -19.84 -7.33 -29.86
C CYS A 585 -20.97 -7.35 -30.90
N THR A 586 -20.89 -8.30 -31.81
CA THR A 586 -21.84 -8.46 -32.89
C THR A 586 -22.23 -9.92 -32.85
N ASP A 587 -23.25 -10.19 -32.06
CA ASP A 587 -24.02 -11.41 -32.17
C ASP A 587 -25.28 -11.17 -33.02
N ALA A 588 -26.17 -12.16 -33.07
CA ALA A 588 -27.39 -12.09 -33.87
C ALA A 588 -28.50 -11.23 -33.24
N ALA A 589 -28.37 -10.82 -31.97
CA ALA A 589 -29.31 -10.00 -31.23
C ALA A 589 -28.97 -8.50 -31.27
N GLU A 590 -27.74 -8.15 -31.61
CA GLU A 590 -27.29 -6.76 -31.73
C GLU A 590 -27.88 -6.04 -32.99
N PRO A 591 -28.23 -4.74 -32.90
CA PRO A 591 -28.01 -3.83 -31.78
C PRO A 591 -29.13 -3.88 -30.71
N ASN A 592 -28.79 -4.21 -29.47
CA ASN A 592 -29.70 -4.28 -28.31
C ASN A 592 -29.16 -3.63 -27.02
N ASN A 593 -28.15 -2.77 -27.16
CA ASN A 593 -27.45 -2.00 -26.12
C ASN A 593 -28.30 -1.05 -25.23
N ALA A 594 -29.63 -0.99 -25.41
CA ALA A 594 -30.51 -0.07 -24.66
C ALA A 594 -31.96 -0.60 -24.59
N PRO A 595 -32.76 -0.19 -23.57
CA PRO A 595 -34.16 -0.62 -23.45
C PRO A 595 -35.01 -0.29 -24.69
N THR A 596 -34.70 0.80 -25.40
CA THR A 596 -35.39 1.23 -26.62
C THR A 596 -35.00 0.43 -27.86
N ALA A 597 -33.90 -0.33 -27.78
CA ALA A 597 -33.38 -1.20 -28.83
C ALA A 597 -33.56 -2.68 -28.49
N ALA A 598 -34.35 -3.01 -27.46
CA ALA A 598 -34.46 -4.38 -26.95
C ALA A 598 -34.89 -5.38 -28.02
N THR A 599 -34.15 -6.48 -28.13
CA THR A 599 -34.42 -7.55 -29.10
C THR A 599 -35.60 -8.41 -28.67
N PRO A 600 -36.60 -8.67 -29.54
CA PRO A 600 -37.71 -9.54 -29.21
C PRO A 600 -37.26 -10.98 -28.94
N LEU A 601 -37.57 -11.49 -27.75
CA LEU A 601 -37.28 -12.84 -27.33
C LEU A 601 -38.52 -13.72 -27.48
N THR A 602 -38.34 -14.92 -28.04
CA THR A 602 -39.37 -15.94 -28.20
C THR A 602 -39.00 -17.18 -27.39
N SER A 603 -39.99 -18.01 -27.05
CA SER A 603 -39.73 -19.26 -26.29
C SER A 603 -38.77 -20.18 -27.06
N GLY A 604 -37.82 -20.77 -26.33
CA GLY A 604 -36.71 -21.54 -26.87
C GLY A 604 -35.34 -21.00 -26.42
N SER A 605 -34.28 -21.59 -26.96
CA SER A 605 -32.88 -21.23 -26.65
C SER A 605 -32.23 -20.46 -27.79
N GLN A 606 -31.49 -19.41 -27.42
CA GLN A 606 -30.59 -18.65 -28.28
C GLN A 606 -29.15 -18.86 -27.78
N SER A 607 -28.22 -19.07 -28.71
CA SER A 607 -26.83 -19.38 -28.41
C SER A 607 -25.90 -18.52 -29.24
N GLY A 608 -24.66 -18.32 -28.76
CA GLY A 608 -23.69 -17.48 -29.44
C GLY A 608 -23.96 -15.99 -29.22
N LEU A 609 -24.56 -15.66 -28.07
CA LEU A 609 -24.69 -14.29 -27.59
C LEU A 609 -23.43 -13.90 -26.82
N GLN A 610 -23.13 -12.60 -26.73
CA GLN A 610 -21.91 -12.13 -26.08
C GLN A 610 -22.14 -10.81 -25.36
N ILE A 611 -21.69 -10.73 -24.10
CA ILE A 611 -21.59 -9.46 -23.36
C ILE A 611 -20.17 -8.91 -23.49
N CYS A 612 -20.04 -7.63 -23.85
CA CYS A 612 -18.77 -6.92 -23.96
C CYS A 612 -18.59 -5.78 -22.93
N GLU A 613 -17.40 -5.16 -22.93
CA GLU A 613 -17.11 -4.06 -22.01
C GLU A 613 -17.98 -2.85 -22.36
N ALA A 614 -18.68 -2.33 -21.36
CA ALA A 614 -19.66 -1.24 -21.49
C ALA A 614 -20.90 -1.55 -22.34
N ASP A 615 -21.18 -2.83 -22.60
CA ASP A 615 -22.37 -3.32 -23.31
C ASP A 615 -23.43 -3.87 -22.35
N GLU A 616 -24.70 -3.71 -22.71
CA GLU A 616 -25.87 -4.22 -22.00
C GLU A 616 -26.88 -4.82 -22.99
N ASP A 617 -27.17 -6.10 -22.84
CA ASP A 617 -28.12 -6.77 -23.71
C ASP A 617 -29.54 -6.63 -23.20
N TRP A 618 -30.38 -5.91 -23.96
CA TRP A 618 -31.80 -5.76 -23.65
C TRP A 618 -32.66 -6.70 -24.51
N PHE A 619 -33.58 -7.43 -23.88
CA PHE A 619 -34.59 -8.24 -24.55
C PHE A 619 -36.01 -7.88 -24.11
N THR A 620 -37.00 -8.16 -24.95
CA THR A 620 -38.42 -7.97 -24.62
C THR A 620 -39.24 -9.20 -25.01
N PHE A 621 -40.17 -9.60 -24.15
CA PHE A 621 -41.04 -10.74 -24.43
C PHE A 621 -42.41 -10.61 -23.75
N THR A 622 -43.40 -11.31 -24.30
CA THR A 622 -44.75 -11.40 -23.72
C THR A 622 -45.12 -12.86 -23.53
N THR A 623 -45.54 -13.23 -22.31
CA THR A 623 -45.99 -14.57 -21.96
C THR A 623 -47.46 -14.57 -21.58
N THR A 624 -48.15 -15.69 -21.81
CA THR A 624 -49.57 -15.87 -21.44
C THR A 624 -49.76 -16.75 -20.21
N GLY A 625 -48.65 -17.26 -19.65
CA GLY A 625 -48.60 -18.08 -18.44
C GLY A 625 -47.24 -17.90 -17.73
N PRO A 626 -46.99 -18.70 -16.68
CA PRO A 626 -45.70 -18.70 -15.98
C PRO A 626 -44.53 -18.98 -16.93
N PHE A 627 -43.38 -18.39 -16.65
CA PHE A 627 -42.17 -18.55 -17.45
C PHE A 627 -40.92 -18.71 -16.59
N THR A 628 -39.88 -19.28 -17.18
CA THR A 628 -38.52 -19.27 -16.66
C THR A 628 -37.58 -18.75 -17.73
N VAL A 629 -36.76 -17.76 -17.40
CA VAL A 629 -35.64 -17.33 -18.24
C VAL A 629 -34.33 -17.66 -17.54
N SER A 630 -33.42 -18.26 -18.28
CA SER A 630 -32.09 -18.62 -17.79
C SER A 630 -31.02 -18.20 -18.77
N ILE A 631 -29.87 -17.81 -18.24
CA ILE A 631 -28.64 -17.70 -19.03
C ILE A 631 -27.63 -18.72 -18.52
N ALA A 632 -26.82 -19.26 -19.42
CA ALA A 632 -25.69 -20.11 -19.10
C ALA A 632 -24.41 -19.54 -19.74
N PHE A 633 -23.36 -19.46 -18.93
CA PHE A 633 -22.06 -18.88 -19.26
C PHE A 633 -20.96 -19.60 -18.46
N SER A 634 -19.70 -19.23 -18.65
CA SER A 634 -18.62 -19.73 -17.78
C SER A 634 -18.19 -18.62 -16.83
N HIS A 635 -18.42 -18.81 -15.54
CA HIS A 635 -18.02 -17.84 -14.51
C HIS A 635 -16.49 -17.67 -14.44
N ALA A 636 -15.73 -18.66 -14.91
CA ALA A 636 -14.28 -18.55 -15.07
C ALA A 636 -13.85 -17.58 -16.19
N VAL A 637 -14.76 -17.26 -17.13
CA VAL A 637 -14.54 -16.32 -18.25
C VAL A 637 -15.06 -14.93 -17.90
N GLY A 638 -16.24 -14.83 -17.29
CA GLY A 638 -16.83 -13.56 -16.84
C GLY A 638 -18.09 -13.79 -16.01
N ASP A 639 -18.33 -12.90 -15.04
CA ASP A 639 -19.51 -12.92 -14.17
C ASP A 639 -20.65 -12.13 -14.84
N ILE A 640 -21.68 -12.84 -15.31
CA ILE A 640 -22.78 -12.27 -16.09
C ILE A 640 -24.07 -12.33 -15.27
N ASP A 641 -24.66 -11.16 -15.05
CA ASP A 641 -25.86 -10.95 -14.26
C ASP A 641 -27.11 -10.77 -15.15
N MET A 642 -28.28 -10.94 -14.54
CA MET A 642 -29.57 -10.74 -15.23
C MET A 642 -30.60 -9.98 -14.37
N GLN A 643 -31.34 -9.07 -14.98
CA GLN A 643 -32.44 -8.31 -14.37
C GLN A 643 -33.73 -8.42 -15.20
N LEU A 644 -34.87 -8.53 -14.52
CA LEU A 644 -36.20 -8.48 -15.11
C LEU A 644 -36.87 -7.17 -14.74
N LEU A 645 -37.46 -6.51 -15.73
CA LEU A 645 -38.10 -5.22 -15.61
C LEU A 645 -39.53 -5.25 -16.14
N GLN A 646 -40.39 -4.44 -15.53
CA GLN A 646 -41.75 -4.16 -16.00
C GLN A 646 -42.00 -2.66 -15.93
N ASN A 647 -42.46 -2.07 -17.04
CA ASN A 647 -42.68 -0.63 -17.17
C ASN A 647 -41.44 0.21 -16.78
N GLY A 648 -40.23 -0.30 -17.04
CA GLY A 648 -38.96 0.37 -16.73
C GLY A 648 -38.48 0.24 -15.28
N ALA A 649 -39.22 -0.44 -14.41
CA ALA A 649 -38.78 -0.73 -13.03
C ALA A 649 -38.25 -2.17 -12.92
N VAL A 650 -37.13 -2.36 -12.23
CA VAL A 650 -36.59 -3.69 -11.89
C VAL A 650 -37.52 -4.38 -10.90
N VAL A 651 -37.98 -5.58 -11.26
CA VAL A 651 -38.87 -6.41 -10.45
C VAL A 651 -38.16 -7.64 -9.87
N GLN A 652 -37.10 -8.11 -10.53
CA GLN A 652 -36.28 -9.24 -10.07
C GLN A 652 -34.85 -9.13 -10.62
N THR A 653 -33.90 -9.67 -9.87
CA THR A 653 -32.47 -9.66 -10.17
C THR A 653 -31.88 -11.04 -9.85
N SER A 654 -30.99 -11.53 -10.70
CA SER A 654 -30.18 -12.74 -10.52
C SER A 654 -28.71 -12.35 -10.66
N GLN A 655 -27.93 -12.56 -9.60
CA GLN A 655 -26.53 -12.16 -9.42
C GLN A 655 -25.79 -13.27 -8.66
N GLY A 656 -25.89 -14.48 -9.18
CA GLY A 656 -25.28 -15.68 -8.62
C GLY A 656 -23.75 -15.66 -8.74
N SER A 657 -23.14 -16.77 -8.34
CA SER A 657 -21.71 -17.04 -8.57
C SER A 657 -21.51 -18.42 -9.22
N SER A 658 -22.56 -18.90 -9.89
CA SER A 658 -22.57 -20.14 -10.66
C SER A 658 -22.46 -19.85 -12.15
N ASP A 659 -22.22 -20.87 -12.97
CA ASP A 659 -22.21 -20.81 -14.44
C ASP A 659 -23.60 -20.56 -15.07
N ALA A 660 -24.56 -20.04 -14.30
CA ALA A 660 -25.92 -19.77 -14.74
C ALA A 660 -26.64 -18.75 -13.85
N GLU A 661 -27.50 -17.94 -14.47
CA GLU A 661 -28.49 -17.09 -13.80
C GLU A 661 -29.91 -17.52 -14.18
N THR A 662 -30.88 -17.33 -13.28
CA THR A 662 -32.27 -17.77 -13.51
C THR A 662 -33.29 -16.83 -12.88
N ILE A 663 -34.30 -16.47 -13.66
CA ILE A 663 -35.45 -15.66 -13.24
C ILE A 663 -36.74 -16.38 -13.63
N THR A 664 -37.77 -16.26 -12.78
CA THR A 664 -39.10 -16.85 -12.99
C THR A 664 -40.18 -15.79 -12.84
N GLY A 665 -41.27 -15.87 -13.59
CA GLY A 665 -42.39 -14.95 -13.44
C GLY A 665 -43.70 -15.48 -14.00
N ASP A 666 -44.76 -14.66 -13.92
CA ASP A 666 -46.10 -14.97 -14.43
C ASP A 666 -46.37 -14.30 -15.79
N ALA A 667 -47.57 -14.52 -16.33
CA ALA A 667 -48.03 -13.92 -17.58
C ALA A 667 -47.87 -12.38 -17.58
N GLY A 668 -47.34 -11.83 -18.67
CA GLY A 668 -47.13 -10.39 -18.80
C GLY A 668 -46.21 -10.01 -19.93
N THR A 669 -46.00 -8.71 -20.11
CA THR A 669 -44.94 -8.15 -20.97
C THR A 669 -43.78 -7.70 -20.10
N TRP A 670 -42.59 -8.13 -20.46
CA TRP A 670 -41.38 -8.00 -19.66
C TRP A 670 -40.21 -7.50 -20.50
N SER A 671 -39.29 -6.80 -19.86
CA SER A 671 -37.96 -6.52 -20.41
C SER A 671 -36.91 -7.23 -19.57
N LEU A 672 -35.93 -7.84 -20.24
CA LEU A 672 -34.79 -8.49 -19.62
C LEU A 672 -33.54 -7.68 -19.93
N ARG A 673 -32.67 -7.51 -18.94
CA ARG A 673 -31.35 -6.91 -19.09
C ARG A 673 -30.31 -7.92 -18.65
N VAL A 674 -29.38 -8.24 -19.54
CA VAL A 674 -28.21 -9.08 -19.25
C VAL A 674 -26.98 -8.17 -19.29
N TYR A 675 -26.10 -8.26 -18.29
CA TYR A 675 -24.95 -7.37 -18.17
C TYR A 675 -23.80 -8.02 -17.39
N GLY A 676 -22.57 -7.58 -17.62
CA GLY A 676 -21.41 -8.07 -16.90
C GLY A 676 -21.21 -7.40 -15.54
N TYR A 677 -21.04 -8.18 -14.47
CA TYR A 677 -20.70 -7.65 -13.16
C TYR A 677 -19.33 -6.94 -13.19
N SER A 678 -19.30 -5.68 -12.75
CA SER A 678 -18.09 -4.85 -12.76
C SER A 678 -17.39 -4.75 -14.15
N GLY A 679 -18.15 -4.87 -15.24
CA GLY A 679 -17.61 -4.81 -16.61
C GLY A 679 -17.06 -6.14 -17.13
N ALA A 680 -17.41 -7.26 -16.48
CA ALA A 680 -17.08 -8.59 -16.99
C ALA A 680 -17.64 -8.79 -18.42
N THR A 681 -16.93 -9.60 -19.21
CA THR A 681 -17.31 -9.92 -20.59
C THR A 681 -17.33 -11.43 -20.76
N GLY A 682 -18.13 -11.92 -21.71
CA GLY A 682 -18.15 -13.35 -21.98
C GLY A 682 -19.28 -13.80 -22.88
N PRO A 683 -19.12 -14.97 -23.53
CA PRO A 683 -20.19 -15.59 -24.29
C PRO A 683 -21.23 -16.18 -23.33
N TYR A 684 -22.49 -16.11 -23.74
CA TYR A 684 -23.58 -16.75 -23.03
C TYR A 684 -24.61 -17.37 -23.99
N SER A 685 -25.48 -18.19 -23.41
CA SER A 685 -26.69 -18.68 -24.07
C SER A 685 -27.89 -18.31 -23.21
N LEU A 686 -29.03 -18.05 -23.85
CA LEU A 686 -30.23 -17.57 -23.20
C LEU A 686 -31.39 -18.47 -23.56
N THR A 687 -32.18 -18.90 -22.57
CA THR A 687 -33.35 -19.77 -22.78
C THR A 687 -34.58 -19.19 -22.09
N LEU A 688 -35.69 -19.09 -22.81
CA LEU A 688 -37.02 -18.74 -22.29
C LEU A 688 -37.97 -19.93 -22.42
N GLU A 689 -38.46 -20.40 -21.28
CA GLU A 689 -39.42 -21.52 -21.16
C GLU A 689 -40.82 -21.04 -20.76
#